data_AF-A0A8T1WU14-F1
#
_entry.id   AF-A0A8T1WU14-F1
#
_cell.length_a   1.000
_cell.length_b   1.000
_cell.length_c   1.000
_cell.angle_alpha   90.00
_cell.angle_beta   90.00
_cell.angle_gamma   90.00
#
_symmetry.space_group_name_H-M   'P 1'
#
loop_
_entity.id
_entity.type
_entity.pdbx_description
1 polymer ?
#
loop_
_entity_poly.entity_id
_entity_poly.type
_entity_poly.pdbx_seq_one_letter_code
_entity_poly.pdbx_strand_id
1 'polypeptide(L)'
;MAASQTALEKLLRRGRLSFTLLEARDLRRKGAPVDAKRFSADAYVKFAMGTNPLSALEKRSKTLKKSGIPVIFHEEVVSFDLTNPVELVTDGDIPIKIEVFDENLLSDELLGEIQISAMRFFDGQPHREILPLSLPAVPGASCGELEVEVKLEEALTGIFSIVLMEGRNLKSMELIGKQDPYCQLTVGKFSKRGKTVARGGRNPYFGEEELLFWFGDDIWTNPIELRVFDEDIGSDDLIGEAKFSVLHFMAHSGAQEHTIPLRNGSSPAGEVVVRIEFFPAGVLTVTCHAAKQLRSVDTIGRQDPYVKLTLDGRATKAVRKTKTDTDGGSEPEWGGETFKFDVVDQFNLQVEVWDEDSVGNDDLIGAASLSLLPIFRYGYAVDWLKLWMKGRFGNKDPAGMLHLEMNFEGPPGVAFPQHQVGLDRFTEKERRTKETAGNLPPVSDKDGGQDAALAAKAHALTRPAKRVAENTSEFSEEELLGAFRFLDLDKNTFIGAAELRHLLICMGELITDAEVDEMIRLCDTDGDGQVSFDEFRRMAIHPDPGGPEFAMAALAEAEPEEPVQSAEEKLTAEEKQYHQEIKQEKSKLMRRFVDDTRPSLEMLERVAKKFRQMQLDTLDFQDFCSLFEVEPTGEYRRLFALFTPDNQSDSGADLREMLLAAVNFVGGVDRVQRVRFCFEIFDDDHNGFITEDELVNILRANYLATSDDQVRKKAQTILRQADDDGDGRVSLDEFHAISRKFPNLLFPPHDTGGNKNNP
;
A
#
# COMPACT_ATOMS: atom_id res chain seq x y z
N MET A 1 -39.35 -7.22 23.80
CA MET A 1 -38.41 -6.23 24.35
C MET A 1 -36.99 -6.50 23.86
N ALA A 2 -36.37 -7.66 24.12
CA ALA A 2 -35.01 -7.97 23.62
C ALA A 2 -34.83 -7.79 22.09
N ALA A 3 -35.74 -8.33 21.26
CA ALA A 3 -35.66 -8.14 19.79
C ALA A 3 -35.82 -6.67 19.34
N SER A 4 -36.54 -5.83 20.11
CA SER A 4 -36.70 -4.40 19.83
C SER A 4 -35.47 -3.60 20.25
N GLN A 5 -34.79 -4.03 21.31
CA GLN A 5 -33.55 -3.43 21.81
C GLN A 5 -32.39 -3.74 20.85
N THR A 6 -32.30 -4.98 20.36
CA THR A 6 -31.31 -5.37 19.33
C THR A 6 -31.52 -4.65 18.00
N ALA A 7 -32.76 -4.34 17.62
CA ALA A 7 -33.03 -3.55 16.42
C ALA A 7 -32.60 -2.08 16.58
N LEU A 8 -32.80 -1.50 17.77
CA LEU A 8 -32.35 -0.14 18.09
C LEU A 8 -30.82 -0.05 18.14
N GLU A 9 -30.15 -1.00 18.77
CA GLU A 9 -28.69 -1.07 18.83
C GLU A 9 -28.04 -1.09 17.44
N LYS A 10 -28.70 -1.73 16.46
CA LYS A 10 -28.25 -1.73 15.05
C LYS A 10 -28.39 -0.37 14.36
N LEU A 11 -29.21 0.55 14.87
CA LEU A 11 -29.36 1.91 14.35
C LEU A 11 -28.35 2.88 14.97
N LEU A 12 -27.85 2.56 16.17
CA LEU A 12 -26.88 3.42 16.85
C LEU A 12 -25.55 3.44 16.09
N ARG A 13 -24.89 4.60 16.13
CA ARG A 13 -23.63 4.87 15.47
C ARG A 13 -22.70 5.58 16.45
N ARG A 14 -21.43 5.16 16.46
CA ARG A 14 -20.37 5.87 17.16
C ARG A 14 -19.86 6.99 16.26
N GLY A 15 -19.32 8.05 16.85
CA GLY A 15 -18.81 9.17 16.08
C GLY A 15 -19.00 10.51 16.77
N ARG A 16 -18.81 11.59 16.02
CA ARG A 16 -18.91 12.96 16.53
C ARG A 16 -20.18 13.63 16.02
N LEU A 17 -21.13 13.89 16.92
CA LEU A 17 -22.33 14.68 16.62
C LEU A 17 -22.04 16.16 16.84
N SER A 18 -22.04 16.94 15.77
CA SER A 18 -21.70 18.36 15.77
C SER A 18 -22.94 19.22 15.51
N PHE A 19 -23.08 20.28 16.30
CA PHE A 19 -24.08 21.33 16.15
C PHE A 19 -23.39 22.62 15.73
N THR A 20 -23.54 23.01 14.47
CA THR A 20 -23.12 24.31 13.95
C THR A 20 -24.24 25.32 14.22
N LEU A 21 -24.01 26.24 15.15
CA LEU A 21 -24.97 27.26 15.52
C LEU A 21 -24.96 28.41 14.51
N LEU A 22 -26.11 28.68 13.88
CA LEU A 22 -26.23 29.73 12.86
C LEU A 22 -26.77 31.02 13.48
N GLU A 23 -28.06 31.04 13.84
CA GLU A 23 -28.69 32.19 14.47
C GLU A 23 -29.88 31.81 15.37
N ALA A 24 -30.25 32.69 16.30
CA ALA A 24 -31.53 32.63 17.00
C ALA A 24 -32.36 33.89 16.73
N ARG A 25 -33.61 33.71 16.34
CA ARG A 25 -34.53 34.80 15.95
C ARG A 25 -35.81 34.77 16.78
N ASP A 26 -36.49 35.91 16.78
CA ASP A 26 -37.78 36.12 17.48
C ASP A 26 -37.78 35.74 18.97
N LEU A 27 -36.61 35.78 19.62
CA LEU A 27 -36.45 35.48 21.03
C LEU A 27 -37.24 36.45 21.92
N ARG A 28 -37.93 35.93 22.93
CA ARG A 28 -38.74 36.74 23.87
C ARG A 28 -38.47 36.36 25.32
N ARG A 29 -38.32 37.38 26.17
CA ARG A 29 -38.29 37.18 27.63
C ARG A 29 -39.67 36.80 28.14
N LYS A 30 -39.70 36.05 29.25
CA LYS A 30 -40.94 35.61 29.90
C LYS A 30 -41.83 36.81 30.26
N GLY A 31 -43.02 36.88 29.68
CA GLY A 31 -44.00 37.93 29.96
C GLY A 31 -43.77 39.28 29.26
N ALA A 32 -42.81 39.38 28.34
CA ALA A 32 -42.60 40.58 27.55
C ALA A 32 -43.72 40.78 26.51
N PRO A 33 -44.23 42.02 26.31
CA PRO A 33 -45.17 42.32 25.23
C PRO A 33 -44.54 42.02 23.86
N VAL A 34 -45.38 41.64 22.89
CA VAL A 34 -44.96 41.34 21.50
C VAL A 34 -44.20 42.54 20.88
N ASP A 35 -44.49 43.76 21.31
CA ASP A 35 -43.95 45.01 20.77
C ASP A 35 -42.77 45.59 21.59
N ALA A 36 -42.09 44.78 22.41
CA ALA A 36 -40.97 45.24 23.23
C ALA A 36 -39.82 45.81 22.37
N LYS A 37 -39.61 47.12 22.43
CA LYS A 37 -38.75 47.88 21.50
C LYS A 37 -37.23 47.62 21.59
N ARG A 38 -36.73 46.85 22.58
CA ARG A 38 -35.30 46.56 22.73
C ARG A 38 -35.08 45.20 23.37
N PHE A 39 -34.55 44.25 22.60
CA PHE A 39 -33.96 43.01 23.11
C PHE A 39 -32.45 43.14 23.13
N SER A 40 -31.85 42.76 24.25
CA SER A 40 -30.39 42.60 24.41
C SER A 40 -30.19 41.42 25.35
N ALA A 41 -29.28 40.51 25.00
CA ALA A 41 -28.94 39.36 25.83
C ALA A 41 -27.44 39.02 25.70
N ASP A 42 -26.85 38.52 26.77
CA ASP A 42 -25.57 37.82 26.76
C ASP A 42 -25.85 36.34 26.43
N ALA A 43 -26.16 36.07 25.16
CA ALA A 43 -26.76 34.82 24.74
C ALA A 43 -25.76 33.66 24.65
N TYR A 44 -26.15 32.47 25.11
CA TYR A 44 -25.44 31.21 24.85
C TYR A 44 -26.44 30.04 24.72
N VAL A 45 -26.00 28.93 24.12
CA VAL A 45 -26.80 27.72 23.96
C VAL A 45 -26.20 26.60 24.81
N LYS A 46 -27.01 25.97 25.65
CA LYS A 46 -26.67 24.76 26.42
C LYS A 46 -27.30 23.54 25.75
N PHE A 47 -26.54 22.46 25.70
CA PHE A 47 -26.94 21.17 25.18
C PHE A 47 -26.76 20.11 26.26
N ALA A 48 -27.77 19.26 26.46
CA ALA A 48 -27.71 18.07 27.31
C ALA A 48 -28.25 16.86 26.56
N MET A 49 -27.47 15.78 26.45
CA MET A 49 -27.82 14.57 25.70
C MET A 49 -27.90 13.36 26.62
N GLY A 50 -29.00 12.61 26.51
CA GLY A 50 -29.35 11.53 27.43
C GLY A 50 -29.92 12.05 28.76
N THR A 51 -30.68 11.22 29.46
CA THR A 51 -31.28 11.62 30.76
C THR A 51 -30.66 10.92 31.96
N ASN A 52 -29.81 9.91 31.76
CA ASN A 52 -29.12 9.23 32.85
C ASN A 52 -27.94 10.08 33.33
N PRO A 53 -27.93 10.56 34.59
CA PRO A 53 -26.87 11.46 35.08
C PRO A 53 -25.46 10.89 35.04
N LEU A 54 -25.29 9.57 34.98
CA LEU A 54 -23.98 8.91 34.92
C LEU A 54 -23.37 8.89 33.51
N SER A 55 -24.20 8.91 32.48
CA SER A 55 -23.78 8.82 31.07
C SER A 55 -24.13 10.06 30.25
N ALA A 56 -24.98 10.96 30.77
CA ALA A 56 -25.42 12.16 30.06
C ALA A 56 -24.24 13.08 29.72
N LEU A 57 -24.31 13.65 28.51
CA LEU A 57 -23.29 14.56 28.00
C LEU A 57 -23.83 15.99 28.02
N GLU A 58 -23.08 16.93 28.61
CA GLU A 58 -23.44 18.35 28.63
C GLU A 58 -22.32 19.22 28.05
N LYS A 59 -22.68 20.15 27.15
CA LYS A 59 -21.80 21.20 26.65
C LYS A 59 -22.58 22.49 26.45
N ARG A 60 -21.87 23.63 26.35
CA ARG A 60 -22.47 24.91 25.99
C ARG A 60 -21.59 25.66 24.99
N SER A 61 -22.21 26.53 24.20
CA SER A 61 -21.52 27.47 23.31
C SER A 61 -20.81 28.58 24.12
N LYS A 62 -20.02 29.40 23.43
CA LYS A 62 -19.53 30.67 23.97
C LYS A 62 -20.70 31.62 24.21
N THR A 63 -20.51 32.52 25.18
CA THR A 63 -21.44 33.60 25.46
C THR A 63 -21.19 34.79 24.53
N LEU A 64 -22.23 35.21 23.80
CA LEU A 64 -22.22 36.37 22.92
C LEU A 64 -22.79 37.60 23.64
N LYS A 65 -21.90 38.51 24.03
CA LYS A 65 -22.24 39.67 24.85
C LYS A 65 -23.05 40.71 24.10
N LYS A 66 -24.10 41.24 24.75
CA LYS A 66 -24.95 42.35 24.26
C LYS A 66 -25.54 42.10 22.87
N SER A 67 -25.94 40.86 22.61
CA SER A 67 -26.54 40.43 21.34
C SER A 67 -27.95 40.99 21.16
N GLY A 68 -28.24 41.50 19.96
CA GLY A 68 -29.59 41.88 19.54
C GLY A 68 -30.40 40.70 19.00
N ILE A 69 -31.50 40.97 18.29
CA ILE A 69 -32.22 39.96 17.49
C ILE A 69 -32.01 40.28 16.00
N PRO A 70 -31.62 39.28 15.17
CA PRO A 70 -31.25 37.92 15.57
C PRO A 70 -29.90 37.88 16.32
N VAL A 71 -29.72 36.85 17.15
CA VAL A 71 -28.42 36.49 17.73
C VAL A 71 -27.65 35.67 16.70
N ILE A 72 -26.49 36.13 16.23
CA ILE A 72 -25.68 35.43 15.22
C ILE A 72 -24.53 34.69 15.91
N PHE A 73 -24.49 33.37 15.76
CA PHE A 73 -23.51 32.51 16.45
C PHE A 73 -22.21 32.29 15.68
N HIS A 74 -22.06 32.89 14.49
CA HIS A 74 -20.85 32.82 13.68
C HIS A 74 -20.39 31.38 13.39
N GLU A 75 -21.35 30.48 13.15
CA GLU A 75 -21.08 29.07 12.84
C GLU A 75 -20.24 28.38 13.93
N GLU A 76 -20.43 28.77 15.20
CA GLU A 76 -19.79 28.08 16.31
C GLU A 76 -20.24 26.61 16.35
N VAL A 77 -19.27 25.71 16.40
CA VAL A 77 -19.52 24.26 16.44
C VAL A 77 -19.41 23.74 17.88
N VAL A 78 -20.48 23.11 18.36
CA VAL A 78 -20.50 22.35 19.62
C VAL A 78 -20.64 20.87 19.28
N SER A 79 -19.65 20.05 19.64
CA SER A 79 -19.62 18.63 19.26
C SER A 79 -19.60 17.67 20.45
N PHE A 80 -20.23 16.51 20.31
CA PHE A 80 -20.25 15.41 21.27
C PHE A 80 -19.62 14.16 20.66
N ASP A 81 -18.65 13.56 21.36
CA ASP A 81 -18.07 12.28 20.98
C ASP A 81 -18.93 11.15 21.56
N LEU A 82 -19.66 10.45 20.69
CA LEU A 82 -20.55 9.34 21.02
C LEU A 82 -19.75 8.04 21.05
N THR A 83 -19.03 7.81 22.14
CA THR A 83 -18.21 6.61 22.36
C THR A 83 -19.05 5.38 22.66
N ASN A 84 -20.07 5.52 23.51
CA ASN A 84 -21.05 4.48 23.82
C ASN A 84 -22.50 5.02 23.77
N PRO A 85 -23.09 5.19 22.57
CA PRO A 85 -24.42 5.77 22.42
C PRO A 85 -25.54 4.94 23.07
N VAL A 86 -25.32 3.65 23.35
CA VAL A 86 -26.29 2.77 24.03
C VAL A 86 -26.60 3.29 25.44
N GLU A 87 -25.60 3.82 26.15
CA GLU A 87 -25.78 4.35 27.50
C GLU A 87 -26.56 5.67 27.55
N LEU A 88 -26.76 6.32 26.40
CA LEU A 88 -27.53 7.55 26.26
C LEU A 88 -29.01 7.27 25.97
N VAL A 89 -29.36 6.04 25.61
CA VAL A 89 -30.71 5.64 25.25
C VAL A 89 -31.63 5.68 26.47
N THR A 90 -32.74 6.38 26.35
CA THR A 90 -33.84 6.41 27.31
C THR A 90 -35.14 6.22 26.56
N ASP A 91 -35.96 5.25 26.98
CA ASP A 91 -37.25 4.93 26.36
C ASP A 91 -37.20 4.70 24.83
N GLY A 92 -36.07 4.18 24.34
CA GLY A 92 -35.87 3.86 22.92
C GLY A 92 -35.38 5.03 22.06
N ASP A 93 -34.99 6.15 22.67
CA ASP A 93 -34.48 7.34 21.98
C ASP A 93 -33.25 7.92 22.71
N ILE A 94 -32.50 8.79 22.05
CA ILE A 94 -31.45 9.61 22.66
C ILE A 94 -31.95 11.06 22.69
N PRO A 95 -32.58 11.50 23.79
CA PRO A 95 -33.11 12.85 23.88
C PRO A 95 -31.97 13.87 24.00
N ILE A 96 -32.10 14.96 23.26
CA ILE A 96 -31.23 16.14 23.35
C ILE A 96 -32.08 17.31 23.81
N LYS A 97 -31.76 17.84 24.99
CA LYS A 97 -32.29 19.11 25.47
C LYS A 97 -31.39 20.25 25.00
N ILE A 98 -31.97 21.22 24.30
CA ILE A 98 -31.29 22.43 23.82
C ILE A 98 -31.96 23.62 24.49
N GLU A 99 -31.17 24.45 25.15
CA GLU A 99 -31.62 25.59 25.94
C GLU A 99 -30.85 26.85 25.54
N VAL A 100 -31.57 27.92 25.18
CA VAL A 100 -30.97 29.23 24.92
C VAL A 100 -31.11 30.08 26.18
N PHE A 101 -29.99 30.57 26.68
CA PHE A 101 -29.90 31.36 27.91
C PHE A 101 -29.40 32.77 27.65
N ASP A 102 -29.80 33.70 28.52
CA ASP A 102 -29.18 35.00 28.74
C ASP A 102 -28.34 34.94 30.02
N GLU A 103 -27.02 35.07 29.89
CA GLU A 103 -26.06 35.02 31.01
C GLU A 103 -26.19 36.26 31.89
N ASN A 104 -26.47 36.06 33.19
CA ASN A 104 -26.71 37.14 34.15
C ASN A 104 -25.79 37.00 35.37
N LEU A 105 -25.62 38.10 36.12
CA LEU A 105 -24.73 38.13 37.29
C LEU A 105 -25.14 37.19 38.43
N LEU A 106 -26.43 36.91 38.60
CA LEU A 106 -26.96 36.11 39.72
C LEU A 106 -27.50 34.75 39.30
N SER A 107 -28.26 34.71 38.20
CA SER A 107 -28.85 33.50 37.64
C SER A 107 -29.20 33.74 36.19
N ASP A 108 -28.75 32.85 35.32
CA ASP A 108 -29.05 32.91 33.89
C ASP A 108 -30.56 32.79 33.65
N GLU A 109 -31.07 33.58 32.70
CA GLU A 109 -32.47 33.55 32.31
C GLU A 109 -32.65 32.64 31.10
N LEU A 110 -33.52 31.63 31.22
CA LEU A 110 -33.90 30.78 30.09
C LEU A 110 -34.75 31.59 29.12
N LEU A 111 -34.28 31.74 27.88
CA LEU A 111 -34.98 32.41 26.78
C LEU A 111 -35.85 31.44 25.99
N GLY A 112 -35.48 30.16 25.95
CA GLY A 112 -36.27 29.11 25.34
C GLY A 112 -35.58 27.76 25.35
N GLU A 113 -36.36 26.69 25.31
CA GLU A 113 -35.87 25.31 25.24
C GLU A 113 -36.63 24.50 24.19
N ILE A 114 -35.98 23.45 23.71
CA ILE A 114 -36.57 22.41 22.87
C ILE A 114 -35.92 21.06 23.23
N GLN A 115 -36.69 19.98 23.11
CA GLN A 115 -36.17 18.62 23.18
C GLN A 115 -36.35 17.94 21.81
N ILE A 116 -35.26 17.37 21.29
CA ILE A 116 -35.23 16.65 20.01
C ILE A 116 -34.61 15.26 20.18
N SER A 117 -34.75 14.41 19.16
CA SER A 117 -34.14 13.07 19.11
C SER A 117 -32.82 13.12 18.36
N ALA A 118 -31.72 12.63 18.97
CA ALA A 118 -30.42 12.51 18.30
C ALA A 118 -30.45 11.49 17.15
N MET A 119 -31.30 10.47 17.27
CA MET A 119 -31.39 9.33 16.34
C MET A 119 -31.71 9.77 14.91
N ARG A 120 -32.38 10.92 14.74
CA ARG A 120 -32.71 11.50 13.44
C ARG A 120 -31.49 11.91 12.61
N PHE A 121 -30.33 12.10 13.24
CA PHE A 121 -29.10 12.56 12.61
C PHE A 121 -28.09 11.42 12.36
N PHE A 122 -28.49 10.16 12.59
CA PHE A 122 -27.60 8.99 12.47
C PHE A 122 -27.51 8.45 11.03
N ASP A 123 -28.05 9.18 10.05
CA ASP A 123 -27.90 8.90 8.62
C ASP A 123 -26.59 9.47 8.02
N GLY A 124 -25.79 10.19 8.84
CA GLY A 124 -24.51 10.78 8.46
C GLY A 124 -24.61 12.02 7.57
N GLN A 125 -25.83 12.44 7.20
CA GLN A 125 -26.05 13.62 6.37
C GLN A 125 -26.05 14.91 7.22
N PRO A 126 -25.69 16.07 6.65
CA PRO A 126 -25.91 17.35 7.32
C PRO A 126 -27.41 17.72 7.30
N HIS A 127 -27.95 18.06 8.47
CA HIS A 127 -29.34 18.47 8.65
C HIS A 127 -29.39 19.92 9.12
N ARG A 128 -29.82 20.83 8.25
CA ARG A 128 -30.07 22.23 8.62
C ARG A 128 -31.53 22.39 9.06
N GLU A 129 -31.74 22.71 10.32
CA GLU A 129 -33.06 22.78 10.94
C GLU A 129 -33.32 24.13 11.64
N ILE A 130 -34.59 24.54 11.62
CA ILE A 130 -35.10 25.67 12.39
C ILE A 130 -35.91 25.09 13.53
N LEU A 131 -35.38 25.18 14.75
CA LEU A 131 -35.93 24.56 15.94
C LEU A 131 -36.81 25.57 16.70
N PRO A 132 -38.13 25.34 16.81
CA PRO A 132 -39.01 26.24 17.54
C PRO A 132 -38.79 26.09 19.06
N LEU A 133 -38.49 27.21 19.72
CA LEU A 133 -38.25 27.25 21.16
C LEU A 133 -39.55 27.48 21.92
N SER A 134 -39.63 26.90 23.11
CA SER A 134 -40.75 27.08 24.05
C SER A 134 -40.24 27.30 25.48
N LEU A 135 -41.09 27.84 26.35
CA LEU A 135 -40.77 27.97 27.78
C LEU A 135 -41.62 27.00 28.60
N PRO A 136 -41.05 26.29 29.61
CA PRO A 136 -41.80 25.38 30.48
C PRO A 136 -43.00 26.05 31.15
N ALA A 137 -42.87 27.34 31.46
CA ALA A 137 -43.88 28.13 32.15
C ALA A 137 -45.04 28.60 31.26
N VAL A 138 -44.94 28.47 29.93
CA VAL A 138 -45.98 28.87 28.96
C VAL A 138 -46.15 27.78 27.89
N PRO A 139 -46.81 26.66 28.22
CA PRO A 139 -46.96 25.53 27.30
C PRO A 139 -47.67 25.95 26.00
N GLY A 140 -47.06 25.69 24.85
CA GLY A 140 -47.65 25.91 23.53
C GLY A 140 -47.44 27.30 22.92
N ALA A 141 -46.79 28.24 23.61
CA ALA A 141 -46.39 29.52 23.02
C ALA A 141 -44.92 29.47 22.56
N SER A 142 -44.67 29.68 21.26
CA SER A 142 -43.30 29.83 20.75
C SER A 142 -42.66 31.10 21.33
N CYS A 143 -41.43 30.97 21.81
CA CYS A 143 -40.62 32.06 22.38
C CYS A 143 -39.38 32.39 21.54
N GLY A 144 -39.38 31.98 20.28
CA GLY A 144 -38.32 32.19 19.29
C GLY A 144 -37.97 30.91 18.54
N GLU A 145 -36.96 31.02 17.69
CA GLU A 145 -36.44 29.90 16.89
C GLU A 145 -34.91 29.89 16.94
N LEU A 146 -34.33 28.69 16.92
CA LEU A 146 -32.89 28.48 16.80
C LEU A 146 -32.59 27.75 15.49
N GLU A 147 -31.78 28.35 14.63
CA GLU A 147 -31.32 27.73 13.39
C GLU A 147 -29.96 27.07 13.62
N VAL A 148 -29.89 25.76 13.33
CA VAL A 148 -28.69 24.93 13.50
C VAL A 148 -28.45 24.06 12.28
N GLU A 149 -27.20 23.72 12.02
CA GLU A 149 -26.85 22.57 11.19
C GLU A 149 -26.29 21.45 12.07
N VAL A 150 -26.81 20.24 11.94
CA VAL A 150 -26.43 19.08 12.74
C VAL A 150 -25.85 18.01 11.82
N LYS A 151 -24.69 17.46 12.17
CA LYS A 151 -24.05 16.38 11.41
C LYS A 151 -23.40 15.37 12.34
N LEU A 152 -23.62 14.08 12.06
CA LEU A 152 -22.85 13.00 12.66
C LEU A 152 -21.70 12.61 11.73
N GLU A 153 -20.47 12.75 12.19
CA GLU A 153 -19.31 12.14 11.54
C GLU A 153 -19.08 10.75 12.15
N GLU A 154 -19.44 9.71 11.41
CA GLU A 154 -19.38 8.32 11.87
C GLU A 154 -17.94 7.86 12.12
N ALA A 155 -17.71 7.22 13.26
CA ALA A 155 -16.46 6.57 13.59
C ALA A 155 -16.53 5.09 13.22
N LEU A 156 -15.66 4.67 12.31
CA LEU A 156 -15.54 3.29 11.84
C LEU A 156 -14.29 2.64 12.42
N THR A 157 -14.36 1.34 12.68
CA THR A 157 -13.16 0.52 12.96
C THR A 157 -12.44 0.21 11.66
N GLY A 158 -11.11 0.27 11.62
CA GLY A 158 -10.36 -0.05 10.41
C GLY A 158 -8.88 0.32 10.44
N ILE A 159 -8.25 0.23 9.27
CA ILE A 159 -6.87 0.68 9.06
C ILE A 159 -6.87 2.09 8.47
N PHE A 160 -6.12 2.98 9.07
CA PHE A 160 -5.84 4.31 8.56
C PHE A 160 -4.42 4.31 7.99
N SER A 161 -4.31 4.45 6.67
CA SER A 161 -3.03 4.55 5.97
C SER A 161 -2.67 6.01 5.72
N ILE A 162 -1.44 6.38 6.08
CA ILE A 162 -0.84 7.68 5.75
C ILE A 162 0.45 7.42 5.00
N VAL A 163 0.49 7.79 3.73
CA VAL A 163 1.68 7.75 2.88
C VAL A 163 2.32 9.14 2.90
N LEU A 164 3.55 9.23 3.38
CA LEU A 164 4.32 10.46 3.43
C LEU A 164 4.93 10.74 2.05
N MET A 165 4.57 11.87 1.43
CA MET A 165 5.03 12.21 0.09
C MET A 165 6.23 13.16 0.15
N GLU A 166 6.02 14.42 0.55
CA GLU A 166 7.06 15.44 0.59
C GLU A 166 6.76 16.54 1.61
N GLY A 167 7.80 17.24 2.07
CA GLY A 167 7.70 18.50 2.78
C GLY A 167 7.90 19.66 1.79
N ARG A 168 7.18 20.77 1.97
CA ARG A 168 7.34 21.99 1.16
C ARG A 168 7.57 23.19 2.05
N ASN A 169 8.56 24.00 1.68
CA ASN A 169 8.91 25.26 2.35
C ASN A 169 9.10 25.14 3.86
N LEU A 170 9.61 24.00 4.34
CA LEU A 170 9.81 23.72 5.76
C LEU A 170 10.66 24.81 6.40
N LYS A 171 10.37 25.16 7.65
CA LYS A 171 11.19 26.10 8.42
C LYS A 171 12.60 25.53 8.58
N SER A 172 13.63 26.35 8.36
CA SER A 172 15.02 25.96 8.60
C SER A 172 15.33 26.04 10.09
N MET A 173 15.88 24.97 10.67
CA MET A 173 16.32 24.95 12.06
C MET A 173 17.84 25.14 12.21
N GLU A 174 18.62 24.71 11.22
CA GLU A 174 20.07 24.90 11.20
C GLU A 174 20.52 26.30 10.73
N LEU A 175 21.66 26.77 11.28
CA LEU A 175 22.40 27.96 10.84
C LEU A 175 23.44 27.66 9.74
N ILE A 176 24.00 26.45 9.73
CA ILE A 176 25.04 25.97 8.79
C ILE A 176 24.81 24.48 8.54
N GLY A 177 24.45 24.09 7.33
CA GLY A 177 24.11 22.69 6.99
C GLY A 177 22.86 22.60 6.12
N LYS A 178 22.50 21.38 5.71
CA LYS A 178 21.15 21.07 5.21
C LYS A 178 20.52 20.18 6.27
N GLN A 179 19.39 20.63 6.82
CA GLN A 179 18.58 19.86 7.76
C GLN A 179 18.22 18.47 7.24
N ASP A 180 18.04 17.53 8.18
CA ASP A 180 17.79 16.10 8.02
C ASP A 180 16.34 15.77 8.48
N PRO A 181 15.31 16.15 7.71
CA PRO A 181 13.94 16.09 8.17
C PRO A 181 13.37 14.66 8.24
N TYR A 182 12.56 14.40 9.26
CA TYR A 182 11.70 13.22 9.36
C TYR A 182 10.31 13.57 9.91
N CYS A 183 9.31 12.74 9.60
CA CYS A 183 7.96 12.89 10.15
C CYS A 183 7.71 11.91 11.31
N GLN A 184 6.96 12.37 12.30
CA GLN A 184 6.41 11.56 13.38
C GLN A 184 4.90 11.78 13.47
N LEU A 185 4.14 10.69 13.41
CA LEU A 185 2.69 10.69 13.54
C LEU A 185 2.30 10.07 14.87
N THR A 186 1.53 10.80 15.67
CA THR A 186 1.09 10.36 17.00
C THR A 186 -0.42 10.44 17.12
N VAL A 187 -1.06 9.42 17.67
CA VAL A 187 -2.49 9.41 18.00
C VAL A 187 -2.71 8.72 19.34
N GLY A 188 -3.22 9.47 20.32
CA GLY A 188 -3.35 9.00 21.69
C GLY A 188 -2.00 8.54 22.25
N LYS A 189 -1.86 7.24 22.51
CA LYS A 189 -0.62 6.62 23.03
C LYS A 189 0.27 6.01 21.95
N PHE A 190 -0.19 5.96 20.70
CA PHE A 190 0.53 5.32 19.60
C PHE A 190 1.32 6.36 18.84
N SER A 191 2.58 6.07 18.52
CA SER A 191 3.45 6.93 17.75
C SER A 191 4.21 6.11 16.72
N LYS A 192 4.31 6.62 15.50
CA LYS A 192 5.14 6.06 14.43
C LYS A 192 6.03 7.16 13.87
N ARG A 193 7.31 6.84 13.72
CA ARG A 193 8.34 7.71 13.14
C ARG A 193 8.67 7.18 11.74
N GLY A 194 8.67 8.06 10.75
CA GLY A 194 9.16 7.77 9.41
C GLY A 194 10.68 7.87 9.31
N LYS A 195 11.23 7.50 8.16
CA LYS A 195 12.65 7.58 7.85
C LYS A 195 13.12 9.02 7.78
N THR A 196 14.36 9.24 8.20
CA THR A 196 15.06 10.50 8.02
C THR A 196 15.52 10.68 6.57
N VAL A 197 15.27 11.86 6.02
CA VAL A 197 15.79 12.27 4.72
C VAL A 197 17.09 13.03 4.95
N ALA A 198 18.23 12.32 4.88
CA ALA A 198 19.54 12.93 5.06
C ALA A 198 19.77 14.05 4.03
N ARG A 199 20.16 15.22 4.52
CA ARG A 199 20.36 16.48 3.81
C ARG A 199 19.15 16.91 2.97
N GLY A 200 17.95 16.55 3.41
CA GLY A 200 16.69 16.83 2.71
C GLY A 200 16.33 18.32 2.63
N GLY A 201 16.94 19.15 3.49
CA GLY A 201 16.75 20.59 3.47
C GLY A 201 15.28 20.99 3.71
N ARG A 202 14.83 22.06 3.04
CA ARG A 202 13.50 22.64 3.26
C ARG A 202 12.37 21.99 2.44
N ASN A 203 12.71 21.10 1.51
CA ASN A 203 11.75 20.43 0.63
C ASN A 203 12.07 18.94 0.47
N PRO A 204 12.04 18.16 1.57
CA PRO A 204 12.40 16.74 1.54
C PRO A 204 11.35 15.89 0.83
N TYR A 205 11.78 14.83 0.14
CA TYR A 205 10.93 13.78 -0.37
C TYR A 205 11.01 12.55 0.54
N PHE A 206 9.87 12.08 1.06
CA PHE A 206 9.80 11.00 2.06
C PHE A 206 9.65 9.60 1.45
N GLY A 207 9.74 9.46 0.13
CA GLY A 207 9.82 8.15 -0.52
C GLY A 207 8.52 7.35 -0.54
N GLU A 208 7.35 8.00 -0.47
CA GLU A 208 6.04 7.35 -0.33
C GLU A 208 5.99 6.35 0.84
N GLU A 209 6.65 6.66 1.96
CA GLU A 209 6.64 5.78 3.13
C GLU A 209 5.22 5.67 3.72
N GLU A 210 4.72 4.43 3.82
CA GLU A 210 3.40 4.13 4.36
C GLU A 210 3.45 3.85 5.87
N LEU A 211 2.71 4.64 6.64
CA LEU A 211 2.50 4.46 8.07
C LEU A 211 1.05 4.07 8.35
N LEU A 212 0.86 2.84 8.83
CA LEU A 212 -0.46 2.28 9.12
C LEU A 212 -0.83 2.40 10.59
N PHE A 213 -2.06 2.81 10.87
CA PHE A 213 -2.62 2.86 12.22
C PHE A 213 -3.92 2.05 12.28
N TRP A 214 -4.06 1.23 13.32
CA TRP A 214 -5.34 0.59 13.61
C TRP A 214 -6.21 1.56 14.42
N PHE A 215 -7.37 1.91 13.86
CA PHE A 215 -8.40 2.66 14.57
C PHE A 215 -9.48 1.70 15.03
N GLY A 216 -9.48 1.39 16.32
CA GLY A 216 -10.54 0.68 17.02
C GLY A 216 -10.90 1.42 18.32
N ASP A 217 -11.96 0.97 18.99
CA ASP A 217 -12.43 1.58 20.26
C ASP A 217 -12.64 3.10 20.15
N ASP A 218 -12.20 3.88 21.15
CA ASP A 218 -12.42 5.34 21.24
C ASP A 218 -11.22 6.17 20.75
N ILE A 219 -10.23 5.55 20.10
CA ILE A 219 -8.99 6.24 19.71
C ILE A 219 -9.24 7.40 18.74
N TRP A 220 -10.29 7.30 17.91
CA TRP A 220 -10.74 8.32 16.95
C TRP A 220 -11.11 9.66 17.58
N THR A 221 -11.37 9.70 18.90
CA THR A 221 -11.59 10.95 19.65
C THR A 221 -10.34 11.83 19.71
N ASN A 222 -9.16 11.23 19.57
CA ASN A 222 -7.88 11.93 19.57
C ASN A 222 -7.53 12.37 18.14
N PRO A 223 -7.07 13.62 17.95
CA PRO A 223 -6.51 14.03 16.67
C PRO A 223 -5.20 13.28 16.40
N ILE A 224 -4.87 13.12 15.12
CA ILE A 224 -3.51 12.79 14.70
C ILE A 224 -2.67 14.05 14.84
N GLU A 225 -1.55 13.93 15.55
CA GLU A 225 -0.46 14.88 15.60
C GLU A 225 0.62 14.49 14.58
N LEU A 226 0.74 15.27 13.51
CA LEU A 226 1.86 15.20 12.56
C LEU A 226 2.92 16.19 13.04
N ARG A 227 4.12 15.70 13.34
CA ARG A 227 5.29 16.53 13.68
C ARG A 227 6.40 16.26 12.69
N VAL A 228 7.12 17.30 12.30
CA VAL A 228 8.32 17.22 11.49
C VAL A 228 9.48 17.72 12.32
N PHE A 229 10.54 16.93 12.37
CA PHE A 229 11.75 17.20 13.13
C PHE A 229 12.95 17.25 12.20
N ASP A 230 13.97 17.96 12.63
CA ASP A 230 15.33 17.90 12.11
C ASP A 230 16.12 16.91 12.98
N GLU A 231 16.70 15.86 12.39
CA GLU A 231 17.51 14.90 13.15
C GLU A 231 18.90 15.47 13.45
N ASP A 232 19.21 15.63 14.73
CA ASP A 232 20.44 16.25 15.20
C ASP A 232 21.26 15.31 16.09
N ILE A 233 22.56 15.58 16.24
CA ILE A 233 23.39 14.90 17.24
C ILE A 233 22.96 15.37 18.64
N GLY A 234 21.97 14.70 19.24
CA GLY A 234 21.49 14.95 20.59
C GLY A 234 19.98 14.92 20.70
N SER A 235 19.34 16.09 20.58
CA SER A 235 17.88 16.24 20.63
C SER A 235 17.38 16.86 19.33
N ASP A 236 16.47 16.16 18.68
CA ASP A 236 15.90 16.56 17.39
C ASP A 236 15.06 17.84 17.53
N ASP A 237 15.32 18.81 16.65
CA ASP A 237 14.66 20.10 16.66
C ASP A 237 13.30 20.04 15.95
N LEU A 238 12.24 20.52 16.61
CA LEU A 238 10.91 20.57 16.00
C LEU A 238 10.87 21.64 14.90
N ILE A 239 10.77 21.21 13.64
CA ILE A 239 10.56 22.07 12.48
C ILE A 239 9.14 22.66 12.54
N GLY A 240 8.13 21.79 12.67
CA GLY A 240 6.72 22.19 12.76
C GLY A 240 5.77 21.03 13.04
N GLU A 241 4.55 21.36 13.44
CA GLU A 241 3.50 20.41 13.80
C GLU A 241 2.13 20.82 13.26
N ALA A 242 1.25 19.83 13.12
CA ALA A 242 -0.15 19.98 12.76
C ALA A 242 -1.02 18.93 13.47
N LYS A 243 -2.30 19.26 13.65
CA LYS A 243 -3.31 18.36 14.21
C LYS A 243 -4.51 18.27 13.31
N PHE A 244 -5.01 17.06 13.07
CA PHE A 244 -6.24 16.86 12.30
C PHE A 244 -7.06 15.66 12.82
N SER A 245 -8.37 15.72 12.62
CA SER A 245 -9.31 14.66 13.00
C SER A 245 -9.31 13.54 11.96
N VAL A 246 -9.38 12.29 12.39
CA VAL A 246 -9.48 11.14 11.47
C VAL A 246 -10.87 10.95 10.88
N LEU A 247 -11.91 11.41 11.57
CA LEU A 247 -13.31 11.20 11.17
C LEU A 247 -13.61 11.76 9.78
N HIS A 248 -12.95 12.87 9.41
CA HIS A 248 -13.08 13.47 8.09
C HIS A 248 -12.74 12.49 6.96
N PHE A 249 -11.73 11.63 7.16
CA PHE A 249 -11.27 10.69 6.15
C PHE A 249 -12.04 9.37 6.18
N MET A 250 -12.64 9.00 7.32
CA MET A 250 -13.48 7.79 7.42
C MET A 250 -14.75 7.87 6.57
N ALA A 251 -15.23 9.08 6.28
CA ALA A 251 -16.42 9.31 5.45
C ALA A 251 -16.16 9.15 3.94
N HIS A 252 -14.89 9.06 3.51
CA HIS A 252 -14.52 9.03 2.10
C HIS A 252 -13.95 7.67 1.70
N SER A 253 -14.26 7.22 0.50
CA SER A 253 -13.68 6.01 -0.08
C SER A 253 -12.49 6.35 -0.97
N GLY A 254 -11.43 5.56 -0.86
CA GLY A 254 -10.24 5.66 -1.70
C GLY A 254 -9.19 6.65 -1.17
N ALA A 255 -7.99 6.56 -1.75
CA ALA A 255 -6.86 7.41 -1.39
C ALA A 255 -7.08 8.87 -1.81
N GLN A 256 -6.75 9.79 -0.90
CA GLN A 256 -6.82 11.23 -1.11
C GLN A 256 -5.49 11.88 -0.78
N GLU A 257 -5.03 12.78 -1.64
CA GLU A 257 -3.86 13.61 -1.37
C GLU A 257 -4.28 14.88 -0.61
N HIS A 258 -3.52 15.20 0.44
CA HIS A 258 -3.78 16.33 1.32
C HIS A 258 -2.48 17.09 1.59
N THR A 259 -2.56 18.42 1.57
CA THR A 259 -1.47 19.31 1.99
C THR A 259 -1.77 19.79 3.41
N ILE A 260 -0.95 19.36 4.36
CA ILE A 260 -1.11 19.65 5.78
C ILE A 260 -0.19 20.81 6.17
N PRO A 261 -0.73 22.01 6.47
CA PRO A 261 0.07 23.16 6.86
C PRO A 261 0.63 22.97 8.28
N LEU A 262 1.93 23.20 8.43
CA LEU A 262 2.64 23.09 9.71
C LEU A 262 2.76 24.44 10.42
N ARG A 263 2.81 24.39 11.74
CA ARG A 263 3.13 25.53 12.60
C ARG A 263 4.24 25.18 13.59
N ASN A 264 5.04 26.16 13.93
CA ASN A 264 6.00 26.09 15.03
C ASN A 264 5.63 27.21 16.01
N GLY A 265 4.93 26.84 17.09
CA GLY A 265 4.20 27.78 17.93
C GLY A 265 3.14 28.52 17.12
N SER A 266 3.21 29.85 17.07
CA SER A 266 2.29 30.69 16.29
C SER A 266 2.72 30.90 14.84
N SER A 267 3.96 30.55 14.47
CA SER A 267 4.53 30.87 13.16
C SER A 267 4.27 29.74 12.14
N PRO A 268 3.97 30.06 10.87
CA PRO A 268 3.96 29.07 9.79
C PRO A 268 5.32 28.37 9.67
N ALA A 269 5.31 27.07 9.41
CA ALA A 269 6.53 26.25 9.37
C ALA A 269 6.66 25.37 8.11
N GLY A 270 6.00 25.75 7.03
CA GLY A 270 5.89 24.96 5.80
C GLY A 270 4.67 24.04 5.82
N GLU A 271 4.69 23.01 5.01
CA GLU A 271 3.60 22.04 4.86
C GLU A 271 4.13 20.66 4.50
N VAL A 272 3.33 19.63 4.74
CA VAL A 272 3.62 18.25 4.32
C VAL A 272 2.50 17.76 3.43
N VAL A 273 2.87 17.18 2.29
CA VAL A 273 1.95 16.47 1.41
C VAL A 273 1.88 15.02 1.86
N VAL A 274 0.67 14.55 2.10
CA VAL A 274 0.39 13.16 2.50
C VAL A 274 -0.72 12.60 1.63
N ARG A 275 -0.67 11.29 1.37
CA ARG A 275 -1.80 10.55 0.80
C ARG A 275 -2.43 9.70 1.88
N ILE A 276 -3.72 9.91 2.14
CA ILE A 276 -4.47 9.27 3.22
C ILE A 276 -5.53 8.36 2.62
N GLU A 277 -5.66 7.15 3.14
CA GLU A 277 -6.76 6.23 2.82
C GLU A 277 -7.24 5.53 4.09
N PHE A 278 -8.55 5.40 4.24
CA PHE A 278 -9.14 4.63 5.33
C PHE A 278 -9.79 3.35 4.79
N PHE A 279 -9.43 2.22 5.41
CA PHE A 279 -9.93 0.89 5.07
C PHE A 279 -10.84 0.39 6.19
N PRO A 280 -12.18 0.45 6.04
CA PRO A 280 -13.11 0.07 7.09
C PRO A 280 -13.11 -1.45 7.31
N ALA A 281 -13.18 -1.89 8.56
CA ALA A 281 -13.21 -3.30 8.92
C ALA A 281 -14.55 -3.96 8.59
N GLY A 282 -14.49 -5.21 8.12
CA GLY A 282 -15.59 -6.16 8.19
C GLY A 282 -15.50 -7.00 9.47
N VAL A 283 -16.56 -7.73 9.79
CA VAL A 283 -16.63 -8.57 10.99
C VAL A 283 -16.61 -10.04 10.57
N LEU A 284 -15.54 -10.75 10.95
CA LEU A 284 -15.48 -12.20 10.93
C LEU A 284 -15.99 -12.74 12.27
N THR A 285 -17.03 -13.54 12.23
CA THR A 285 -17.54 -14.30 13.38
C THR A 285 -17.06 -15.74 13.26
N VAL A 286 -16.34 -16.23 14.27
CA VAL A 286 -15.84 -17.60 14.35
C VAL A 286 -16.46 -18.29 15.55
N THR A 287 -17.11 -19.43 15.32
CA THR A 287 -17.75 -20.24 16.34
C THR A 287 -17.01 -21.58 16.47
N CYS A 288 -16.47 -21.85 17.65
CA CYS A 288 -15.75 -23.07 18.00
C CYS A 288 -16.74 -24.08 18.59
N HIS A 289 -16.94 -25.21 17.92
CA HIS A 289 -17.92 -26.22 18.34
C HIS A 289 -17.28 -27.33 19.17
N ALA A 290 -16.42 -28.14 18.56
CA ALA A 290 -15.81 -29.32 19.17
C ALA A 290 -14.55 -29.75 18.42
N ALA A 291 -13.74 -30.61 19.00
CA ALA A 291 -12.67 -31.32 18.31
C ALA A 291 -12.81 -32.83 18.48
N LYS A 292 -12.14 -33.62 17.63
CA LYS A 292 -12.10 -35.07 17.74
C LYS A 292 -10.76 -35.63 17.33
N GLN A 293 -10.44 -36.80 17.87
CA GLN A 293 -9.20 -37.53 17.58
C GLN A 293 -7.95 -36.66 17.86
N LEU A 294 -8.02 -35.80 18.87
CA LEU A 294 -6.87 -34.99 19.25
C LEU A 294 -5.72 -35.88 19.68
N ARG A 295 -4.51 -35.49 19.28
CA ARG A 295 -3.28 -36.13 19.74
C ARG A 295 -3.15 -35.95 21.26
N SER A 296 -2.72 -37.02 21.93
CA SER A 296 -2.32 -36.95 23.33
C SER A 296 -0.88 -36.42 23.44
N VAL A 297 -0.73 -35.32 24.16
CA VAL A 297 0.56 -34.66 24.44
C VAL A 297 1.01 -34.89 25.89
N ASP A 298 0.06 -35.08 26.79
CA ASP A 298 0.28 -35.40 28.19
C ASP A 298 0.85 -36.81 28.44
N THR A 299 1.92 -36.87 29.25
CA THR A 299 2.45 -38.15 29.77
C THR A 299 1.92 -38.47 31.17
N ILE A 300 1.53 -37.45 31.95
CA ILE A 300 0.97 -37.56 33.31
C ILE A 300 -0.03 -36.42 33.52
N GLY A 301 -1.33 -36.68 33.33
CA GLY A 301 -2.35 -35.63 33.40
C GLY A 301 -3.67 -36.07 32.76
N ARG A 302 -4.67 -35.20 32.81
CA ARG A 302 -5.82 -35.25 31.91
C ARG A 302 -5.60 -34.13 30.89
N GLN A 303 -5.80 -34.46 29.62
CA GLN A 303 -5.74 -33.49 28.55
C GLN A 303 -6.97 -32.59 28.62
N ASP A 304 -6.72 -31.29 28.79
CA ASP A 304 -7.64 -30.20 29.08
C ASP A 304 -7.59 -29.16 27.92
N PRO A 305 -8.26 -29.40 26.77
CA PRO A 305 -8.00 -28.64 25.56
C PRO A 305 -8.68 -27.27 25.51
N TYR A 306 -8.01 -26.32 24.87
CA TYR A 306 -8.60 -25.06 24.42
C TYR A 306 -8.15 -24.68 23.01
N VAL A 307 -8.94 -23.85 22.33
CA VAL A 307 -8.62 -23.32 21.00
C VAL A 307 -8.11 -21.89 21.12
N LYS A 308 -7.03 -21.59 20.42
CA LYS A 308 -6.46 -20.26 20.24
C LYS A 308 -6.54 -19.86 18.77
N LEU A 309 -7.21 -18.75 18.51
CA LEU A 309 -7.43 -18.17 17.19
C LEU A 309 -6.59 -16.91 17.06
N THR A 310 -5.79 -16.81 16.01
CA THR A 310 -4.92 -15.66 15.74
C THR A 310 -5.15 -15.14 14.32
N LEU A 311 -5.51 -13.86 14.22
CA LEU A 311 -5.50 -13.09 12.97
C LEU A 311 -4.39 -12.05 13.06
N ASP A 312 -3.47 -12.11 12.10
CA ASP A 312 -2.33 -11.20 12.01
C ASP A 312 -2.42 -10.40 10.71
N GLY A 313 -2.35 -9.09 10.81
CA GLY A 313 -2.35 -8.16 9.68
C GLY A 313 -1.25 -7.13 9.84
N ARG A 314 -1.14 -6.20 8.88
CA ARG A 314 0.00 -5.26 8.89
C ARG A 314 -0.10 -4.20 9.99
N ALA A 315 -1.32 -3.91 10.45
CA ALA A 315 -1.57 -2.88 11.46
C ALA A 315 -2.00 -3.43 12.83
N THR A 316 -2.52 -4.66 12.90
CA THR A 316 -3.06 -5.24 14.13
C THR A 316 -2.96 -6.75 14.15
N LYS A 317 -2.85 -7.31 15.36
CA LYS A 317 -2.88 -8.73 15.65
C LYS A 317 -3.95 -9.01 16.69
N ALA A 318 -4.94 -9.82 16.34
CA ALA A 318 -6.02 -10.22 17.23
C ALA A 318 -5.85 -11.69 17.64
N VAL A 319 -5.81 -11.94 18.95
CA VAL A 319 -5.78 -13.30 19.53
C VAL A 319 -7.03 -13.49 20.38
N ARG A 320 -7.68 -14.65 20.25
CA ARG A 320 -8.79 -15.09 21.10
C ARG A 320 -8.55 -16.53 21.54
N LYS A 321 -8.99 -16.88 22.75
CA LYS A 321 -8.89 -18.22 23.32
C LYS A 321 -10.27 -18.65 23.82
N THR A 322 -10.65 -19.90 23.58
CA THR A 322 -11.85 -20.51 24.19
C THR A 322 -11.63 -20.74 25.66
N LYS A 323 -12.73 -20.97 26.38
CA LYS A 323 -12.61 -21.66 27.67
C LYS A 323 -11.95 -23.03 27.48
N THR A 324 -11.23 -23.45 28.50
CA THR A 324 -10.65 -24.78 28.59
C THR A 324 -11.75 -25.80 28.87
N ASP A 325 -11.73 -26.91 28.15
CA ASP A 325 -12.54 -28.08 28.45
C ASP A 325 -11.74 -29.02 29.35
N THR A 326 -11.92 -28.89 30.67
CA THR A 326 -11.14 -29.58 31.72
C THR A 326 -11.42 -31.09 31.84
N ASP A 327 -12.29 -31.64 31.00
CA ASP A 327 -12.49 -33.08 30.87
C ASP A 327 -12.66 -33.55 29.41
N GLY A 328 -12.26 -32.71 28.45
CA GLY A 328 -12.47 -32.94 27.02
C GLY A 328 -11.59 -34.03 26.42
N GLY A 329 -10.39 -34.27 26.97
CA GLY A 329 -9.49 -35.31 26.49
C GLY A 329 -9.22 -35.22 24.99
N SER A 330 -9.46 -36.31 24.25
CA SER A 330 -9.28 -36.33 22.79
C SER A 330 -10.49 -35.82 21.98
N GLU A 331 -11.61 -35.54 22.64
CA GLU A 331 -12.89 -35.13 22.03
C GLU A 331 -13.56 -33.97 22.78
N PRO A 332 -12.91 -32.80 22.90
CA PRO A 332 -13.43 -31.67 23.66
C PRO A 332 -14.62 -30.97 22.97
N GLU A 333 -15.47 -30.32 23.76
CA GLU A 333 -16.61 -29.51 23.32
C GLU A 333 -16.59 -28.11 23.96
N TRP A 334 -16.70 -27.06 23.14
CA TRP A 334 -16.71 -25.65 23.61
C TRP A 334 -18.10 -25.00 23.53
N GLY A 335 -19.14 -25.78 23.28
CA GLY A 335 -20.54 -25.32 23.33
C GLY A 335 -20.90 -24.24 22.30
N GLY A 336 -20.14 -24.09 21.21
CA GLY A 336 -20.36 -23.04 20.22
C GLY A 336 -19.89 -21.65 20.68
N GLU A 337 -18.84 -21.58 21.49
CA GLU A 337 -18.24 -20.30 21.88
C GLU A 337 -17.88 -19.48 20.63
N THR A 338 -18.31 -18.22 20.61
CA THR A 338 -18.28 -17.37 19.41
C THR A 338 -17.43 -16.13 19.63
N PHE A 339 -16.53 -15.87 18.69
CA PHE A 339 -15.61 -14.74 18.68
C PHE A 339 -15.85 -13.85 17.47
N LYS A 340 -15.78 -12.54 17.68
CA LYS A 340 -15.80 -11.55 16.61
C LYS A 340 -14.41 -10.95 16.42
N PHE A 341 -14.03 -10.82 15.16
CA PHE A 341 -12.79 -10.19 14.72
C PHE A 341 -13.11 -9.11 13.70
N ASP A 342 -12.54 -7.94 13.90
CA ASP A 342 -12.48 -6.91 12.88
C ASP A 342 -11.38 -7.27 11.88
N VAL A 343 -11.72 -7.30 10.60
CA VAL A 343 -10.86 -7.76 9.50
C VAL A 343 -10.79 -6.68 8.44
N VAL A 344 -9.57 -6.37 7.99
CA VAL A 344 -9.30 -5.42 6.90
C VAL A 344 -8.42 -6.10 5.86
N ASP A 345 -7.14 -6.29 6.20
CA ASP A 345 -6.10 -6.84 5.32
C ASP A 345 -5.73 -8.29 5.66
N GLN A 346 -6.26 -8.83 6.76
CA GLN A 346 -6.02 -10.21 7.17
C GLN A 346 -6.74 -11.18 6.23
N PHE A 347 -6.01 -12.17 5.72
CA PHE A 347 -6.57 -13.21 4.84
C PHE A 347 -6.23 -14.64 5.29
N ASN A 348 -5.51 -14.81 6.41
CA ASN A 348 -5.18 -16.10 7.00
C ASN A 348 -5.55 -16.12 8.48
N LEU A 349 -6.28 -17.14 8.91
CA LEU A 349 -6.59 -17.43 10.31
C LEU A 349 -5.71 -18.58 10.79
N GLN A 350 -4.84 -18.30 11.76
CA GLN A 350 -4.08 -19.34 12.47
C GLN A 350 -4.93 -19.89 13.60
N VAL A 351 -5.02 -21.20 13.66
CA VAL A 351 -5.81 -21.96 14.64
C VAL A 351 -4.88 -22.93 15.34
N GLU A 352 -4.87 -22.88 16.65
CA GLU A 352 -4.05 -23.76 17.49
C GLU A 352 -4.94 -24.38 18.56
N VAL A 353 -4.81 -25.69 18.79
CA VAL A 353 -5.41 -26.38 19.93
C VAL A 353 -4.28 -26.71 20.90
N TRP A 354 -4.47 -26.30 22.14
CA TRP A 354 -3.48 -26.40 23.21
C TRP A 354 -4.08 -27.17 24.38
N ASP A 355 -3.21 -27.85 25.13
CA ASP A 355 -3.50 -28.53 26.38
C ASP A 355 -3.16 -27.59 27.53
N GLU A 356 -4.11 -27.24 28.41
CA GLU A 356 -3.85 -26.34 29.53
C GLU A 356 -3.26 -27.09 30.72
N ASP A 357 -2.02 -26.74 31.08
CA ASP A 357 -1.33 -27.39 32.18
C ASP A 357 -1.58 -26.67 33.52
N SER A 358 -1.96 -27.46 34.54
CA SER A 358 -2.08 -26.94 35.91
C SER A 358 -0.76 -26.41 36.49
N VAL A 359 0.39 -26.90 35.99
CA VAL A 359 1.74 -26.48 36.39
C VAL A 359 2.69 -26.59 35.19
N GLY A 360 3.07 -25.49 34.57
CA GLY A 360 3.99 -25.51 33.42
C GLY A 360 3.63 -24.47 32.36
N ASN A 361 4.09 -24.71 31.13
CA ASN A 361 3.60 -24.01 29.94
C ASN A 361 2.70 -24.99 29.18
N ASP A 362 1.54 -24.51 28.73
CA ASP A 362 0.61 -25.27 27.91
C ASP A 362 1.28 -25.95 26.70
N ASP A 363 0.89 -27.19 26.42
CA ASP A 363 1.44 -27.98 25.33
C ASP A 363 0.59 -27.86 24.06
N LEU A 364 1.25 -27.59 22.92
CA LEU A 364 0.54 -27.53 21.64
C LEU A 364 0.10 -28.95 21.22
N ILE A 365 -1.20 -29.17 21.11
CA ILE A 365 -1.79 -30.41 20.60
C ILE A 365 -1.68 -30.46 19.08
N GLY A 366 -2.07 -29.37 18.41
CA GLY A 366 -2.04 -29.28 16.94
C GLY A 366 -2.45 -27.91 16.43
N ALA A 367 -2.03 -27.59 15.20
CA ALA A 367 -2.28 -26.30 14.56
C ALA A 367 -2.74 -26.45 13.11
N ALA A 368 -3.43 -25.42 12.62
CA ALA A 368 -3.83 -25.27 11.24
C ALA A 368 -3.78 -23.80 10.83
N SER A 369 -3.63 -23.55 9.53
CA SER A 369 -3.75 -22.21 8.93
C SER A 369 -4.84 -22.27 7.87
N LEU A 370 -5.81 -21.37 7.95
CA LEU A 370 -6.97 -21.34 7.06
C LEU A 370 -6.97 -20.04 6.27
N SER A 371 -7.11 -20.14 4.94
CA SER A 371 -7.37 -18.99 4.08
C SER A 371 -8.80 -18.48 4.27
N LEU A 372 -8.96 -17.17 4.43
CA LEU A 372 -10.25 -16.49 4.53
C LEU A 372 -10.85 -16.11 3.17
N LEU A 373 -10.12 -16.29 2.06
CA LEU A 373 -10.63 -15.93 0.72
C LEU A 373 -11.96 -16.63 0.37
N PRO A 374 -12.16 -17.94 0.65
CA PRO A 374 -13.46 -18.57 0.46
C PRO A 374 -14.54 -17.93 1.33
N ILE A 375 -14.21 -17.54 2.56
CA ILE A 375 -15.17 -16.92 3.49
C ILE A 375 -15.55 -15.52 3.02
N PHE A 376 -14.63 -14.73 2.46
CA PHE A 376 -14.97 -13.43 1.87
C PHE A 376 -15.86 -13.57 0.63
N ARG A 377 -15.60 -14.60 -0.19
CA ARG A 377 -16.35 -14.90 -1.42
C ARG A 377 -17.73 -15.52 -1.19
N TYR A 378 -17.90 -16.33 -0.16
CA TYR A 378 -19.17 -17.05 0.10
C TYR A 378 -19.86 -16.57 1.37
N GLY A 379 -19.23 -15.74 2.18
CA GLY A 379 -19.78 -15.20 3.42
C GLY A 379 -19.89 -16.20 4.57
N TYR A 380 -19.79 -17.51 4.31
CA TYR A 380 -20.02 -18.56 5.29
C TYR A 380 -19.20 -19.82 5.00
N ALA A 381 -18.68 -20.46 6.06
CA ALA A 381 -18.05 -21.77 5.99
C ALA A 381 -18.29 -22.57 7.28
N VAL A 382 -18.55 -23.87 7.14
CA VAL A 382 -18.58 -24.84 8.25
C VAL A 382 -17.80 -26.06 7.81
N ASP A 383 -16.74 -26.39 8.54
CA ASP A 383 -15.92 -27.56 8.19
C ASP A 383 -15.21 -28.15 9.40
N TRP A 384 -14.80 -29.41 9.26
CA TRP A 384 -13.86 -30.08 10.14
C TRP A 384 -12.43 -29.84 9.63
N LEU A 385 -11.73 -28.92 10.28
CA LEU A 385 -10.36 -28.55 9.98
C LEU A 385 -9.37 -29.61 10.50
N LYS A 386 -8.55 -30.18 9.61
CA LYS A 386 -7.44 -31.07 9.95
C LYS A 386 -6.35 -30.29 10.70
N LEU A 387 -5.97 -30.77 11.89
CA LEU A 387 -4.89 -30.22 12.71
C LEU A 387 -3.59 -30.99 12.47
N TRP A 388 -2.46 -30.30 12.58
CA TRP A 388 -1.13 -30.83 12.32
C TRP A 388 -0.13 -30.43 13.38
N MET A 389 0.86 -31.27 13.62
CA MET A 389 2.04 -30.96 14.45
C MET A 389 3.31 -31.11 13.63
N LYS A 390 4.33 -30.32 13.98
CA LYS A 390 5.67 -30.46 13.40
C LYS A 390 6.35 -31.69 14.02
N GLY A 391 6.52 -32.74 13.23
CA GLY A 391 7.23 -33.96 13.61
C GLY A 391 8.74 -33.75 13.72
N ARG A 392 9.43 -34.74 14.32
CA ARG A 392 10.88 -34.71 14.64
C ARG A 392 11.81 -34.46 13.43
N PHE A 393 11.34 -34.72 12.21
CA PHE A 393 12.10 -34.56 10.97
C PHE A 393 11.49 -33.50 10.03
N GLY A 394 10.58 -32.66 10.52
CA GLY A 394 9.92 -31.60 9.73
C GLY A 394 8.63 -32.02 9.03
N ASN A 395 8.24 -33.30 9.08
CA ASN A 395 6.97 -33.79 8.55
C ASN A 395 5.77 -33.25 9.35
N LYS A 396 4.59 -33.15 8.71
CA LYS A 396 3.33 -32.80 9.37
C LYS A 396 2.65 -34.07 9.89
N ASP A 397 2.67 -34.27 11.21
CA ASP A 397 1.98 -35.38 11.86
C ASP A 397 0.51 -34.99 12.12
N PRO A 398 -0.48 -35.82 11.75
CA PRO A 398 -1.89 -35.55 12.07
C PRO A 398 -2.10 -35.40 13.58
N ALA A 399 -2.85 -34.38 13.98
CA ALA A 399 -3.04 -33.99 15.38
C ALA A 399 -4.51 -33.91 15.82
N GLY A 400 -5.43 -34.32 14.94
CA GLY A 400 -6.87 -34.35 15.18
C GLY A 400 -7.65 -33.46 14.22
N MET A 401 -8.93 -33.24 14.52
CA MET A 401 -9.85 -32.45 13.70
C MET A 401 -10.60 -31.46 14.58
N LEU A 402 -10.76 -30.22 14.13
CA LEU A 402 -11.48 -29.15 14.82
C LEU A 402 -12.70 -28.70 14.01
N HIS A 403 -13.87 -28.64 14.62
CA HIS A 403 -15.10 -28.17 13.98
C HIS A 403 -15.29 -26.67 14.21
N LEU A 404 -15.20 -25.90 13.12
CA LEU A 404 -15.39 -24.45 13.13
C LEU A 404 -16.53 -24.04 12.21
N GLU A 405 -17.29 -23.04 12.65
CA GLU A 405 -18.25 -22.29 11.83
C GLU A 405 -17.77 -20.83 11.72
N MET A 406 -17.80 -20.28 10.51
CA MET A 406 -17.33 -18.94 10.21
C MET A 406 -18.35 -18.18 9.36
N ASN A 407 -18.59 -16.93 9.72
CA ASN A 407 -19.45 -16.01 8.98
C ASN A 407 -18.75 -14.65 8.83
N PHE A 408 -18.83 -14.03 7.64
CA PHE A 408 -18.21 -12.74 7.39
C PHE A 408 -19.21 -11.72 6.84
N GLU A 409 -19.20 -10.53 7.45
CA GLU A 409 -20.00 -9.38 7.05
C GLU A 409 -19.09 -8.15 6.87
N GLY A 410 -18.99 -7.64 5.65
CA GLY A 410 -18.26 -6.40 5.35
C GLY A 410 -19.20 -5.22 5.13
N PRO A 411 -18.72 -3.96 5.24
CA PRO A 411 -19.50 -2.78 4.88
C PRO A 411 -19.98 -2.83 3.41
N PRO A 412 -21.12 -2.20 3.08
CA PRO A 412 -21.66 -2.19 1.73
C PRO A 412 -20.66 -1.66 0.70
N GLY A 413 -20.56 -2.32 -0.45
CA GLY A 413 -19.66 -1.92 -1.54
C GLY A 413 -18.15 -2.12 -1.28
N VAL A 414 -17.72 -2.57 -0.10
CA VAL A 414 -16.28 -2.78 0.20
C VAL A 414 -15.86 -4.21 -0.14
N ALA A 415 -14.72 -4.34 -0.83
CA ALA A 415 -14.15 -5.63 -1.24
C ALA A 415 -13.09 -6.11 -0.26
N PHE A 416 -13.13 -7.40 0.12
CA PHE A 416 -12.17 -8.00 1.06
C PHE A 416 -11.37 -9.16 0.44
N PRO A 417 -10.10 -9.37 0.84
CA PRO A 417 -9.33 -8.54 1.79
C PRO A 417 -8.92 -7.21 1.15
N GLN A 418 -8.81 -6.17 1.98
CA GLN A 418 -8.37 -4.83 1.56
C GLN A 418 -6.85 -4.72 1.63
N HIS A 419 -6.28 -3.75 0.91
CA HIS A 419 -4.85 -3.44 0.93
C HIS A 419 -3.91 -4.64 0.71
N GLN A 420 -4.32 -5.61 -0.11
CA GLN A 420 -3.49 -6.73 -0.55
C GLN A 420 -3.26 -6.61 -2.06
N VAL A 421 -1.99 -6.47 -2.46
CA VAL A 421 -1.61 -6.34 -3.88
C VAL A 421 -1.58 -7.74 -4.51
N GLY A 422 -2.18 -7.91 -5.68
CA GLY A 422 -2.16 -9.19 -6.42
C GLY A 422 -3.09 -10.28 -5.87
N LEU A 423 -3.93 -9.98 -4.87
CA LEU A 423 -4.90 -10.92 -4.31
C LEU A 423 -6.31 -10.61 -4.80
N ASP A 424 -7.10 -11.66 -5.08
CA ASP A 424 -8.53 -11.52 -5.40
C ASP A 424 -9.28 -10.86 -4.23
N ARG A 425 -10.25 -10.00 -4.56
CA ARG A 425 -11.09 -9.30 -3.58
C ARG A 425 -12.56 -9.51 -3.90
N PHE A 426 -13.38 -9.66 -2.87
CA PHE A 426 -14.78 -10.01 -3.01
C PHE A 426 -15.69 -8.99 -2.32
N THR A 427 -16.63 -8.42 -3.06
CA THR A 427 -17.69 -7.56 -2.53
C THR A 427 -18.93 -8.37 -2.11
N GLU A 428 -19.89 -7.72 -1.45
CA GLU A 428 -21.19 -8.35 -1.15
C GLU A 428 -21.94 -8.86 -2.39
N LYS A 429 -21.72 -8.28 -3.58
CA LYS A 429 -22.35 -8.72 -4.84
C LYS A 429 -21.86 -10.10 -5.28
N GLU A 430 -20.63 -10.43 -4.94
CA GLU A 430 -20.02 -11.74 -5.22
C GLU A 430 -20.28 -12.74 -4.08
N ARG A 431 -20.66 -12.23 -2.90
CA ARG A 431 -20.92 -12.99 -1.68
C ARG A 431 -22.21 -13.81 -1.79
N ARG A 432 -22.07 -15.09 -2.15
CA ARG A 432 -23.17 -16.06 -2.17
C ARG A 432 -23.57 -16.43 -0.73
N THR A 433 -24.56 -15.76 -0.15
CA THR A 433 -25.05 -15.97 1.23
C THR A 433 -25.35 -17.45 1.57
N LYS A 434 -25.57 -17.75 2.86
CA LYS A 434 -25.96 -19.08 3.39
C LYS A 434 -27.06 -19.79 2.59
N GLU A 435 -27.94 -19.04 1.94
CA GLU A 435 -29.05 -19.53 1.08
C GLU A 435 -28.58 -20.08 -0.29
N THR A 436 -27.40 -19.68 -0.75
CA THR A 436 -26.78 -20.06 -2.04
C THR A 436 -25.51 -20.90 -1.91
N ALA A 437 -25.03 -21.15 -0.69
CA ALA A 437 -23.80 -21.89 -0.38
C ALA A 437 -23.92 -23.43 -0.47
N GLY A 438 -25.10 -23.97 -0.80
CA GLY A 438 -25.39 -25.41 -0.80
C GLY A 438 -24.62 -26.27 -1.84
N ASN A 439 -23.71 -25.70 -2.63
CA ASN A 439 -22.93 -26.39 -3.67
C ASN A 439 -21.42 -26.10 -3.57
N LEU A 440 -20.88 -25.82 -2.38
CA LEU A 440 -19.44 -25.71 -2.20
C LEU A 440 -18.79 -27.10 -2.22
N PRO A 441 -17.69 -27.32 -2.98
CA PRO A 441 -16.80 -28.43 -2.69
C PRO A 441 -16.23 -28.27 -1.26
N PRO A 442 -15.97 -29.38 -0.54
CA PRO A 442 -15.37 -29.33 0.79
C PRO A 442 -14.08 -28.51 0.77
N VAL A 443 -13.80 -27.75 1.83
CA VAL A 443 -12.57 -26.93 1.96
C VAL A 443 -11.35 -27.82 2.23
N SER A 444 -11.53 -29.15 2.25
CA SER A 444 -10.47 -30.13 2.26
C SER A 444 -10.45 -30.97 0.99
N ASP A 445 -9.39 -30.78 0.21
CA ASP A 445 -8.62 -31.80 -0.54
C ASP A 445 -8.09 -31.23 -1.87
N LYS A 446 -6.94 -30.55 -1.80
CA LYS A 446 -5.81 -30.78 -2.72
C LYS A 446 -4.52 -30.69 -1.92
N ASP A 447 -3.60 -31.60 -2.21
CA ASP A 447 -2.39 -31.92 -1.45
C ASP A 447 -1.62 -30.73 -0.89
N GLY A 448 -1.24 -30.86 0.39
CA GLY A 448 -0.41 -29.91 1.15
C GLY A 448 1.06 -29.91 0.73
N GLY A 449 1.35 -29.79 -0.57
CA GLY A 449 2.69 -29.69 -1.13
C GLY A 449 3.17 -28.25 -1.38
N GLN A 450 2.27 -27.29 -1.63
CA GLN A 450 2.66 -25.94 -2.08
C GLN A 450 2.62 -24.86 -0.98
N ASP A 451 1.88 -25.05 0.11
CA ASP A 451 1.70 -23.99 1.13
C ASP A 451 2.74 -24.00 2.28
N ALA A 452 3.78 -24.83 2.18
CA ALA A 452 4.95 -24.77 3.08
C ALA A 452 6.21 -24.19 2.40
N ALA A 453 6.18 -23.99 1.07
CA ALA A 453 7.34 -23.51 0.30
C ALA A 453 7.52 -21.98 0.32
N LEU A 454 6.44 -21.22 0.54
CA LEU A 454 6.54 -19.75 0.68
C LEU A 454 7.08 -19.30 2.05
N ALA A 455 7.05 -20.16 3.07
CA ALA A 455 7.58 -19.86 4.41
C ALA A 455 9.00 -20.40 4.67
N ALA A 456 9.57 -21.20 3.74
CA ALA A 456 10.79 -21.97 3.97
C ALA A 456 11.93 -21.67 2.96
N LYS A 457 11.90 -20.53 2.25
CA LYS A 457 13.03 -20.02 1.43
C LYS A 457 14.02 -19.14 2.23
N ALA A 458 14.03 -19.26 3.55
CA ALA A 458 15.12 -18.79 4.40
C ALA A 458 15.85 -20.02 4.97
N HIS A 459 17.11 -20.21 4.55
CA HIS A 459 18.08 -21.25 4.94
C HIS A 459 17.90 -22.68 4.39
N ALA A 460 18.79 -23.06 3.47
CA ALA A 460 19.72 -24.18 3.71
C ALA A 460 20.80 -24.32 2.61
N LEU A 461 22.07 -24.35 3.04
CA LEU A 461 23.20 -24.94 2.32
C LEU A 461 23.41 -26.39 2.82
N THR A 462 24.06 -27.20 1.95
CA THR A 462 24.80 -28.49 2.12
C THR A 462 24.11 -29.89 1.99
N ARG A 463 24.62 -30.61 0.96
CA ARG A 463 24.57 -32.03 0.45
C ARG A 463 24.82 -33.19 1.48
N PRO A 464 24.87 -34.53 1.14
CA PRO A 464 24.79 -35.28 -0.15
C PRO A 464 24.04 -36.68 -0.25
N ALA A 465 23.71 -37.08 -1.50
CA ALA A 465 23.90 -38.37 -2.28
C ALA A 465 23.28 -39.78 -1.96
N LYS A 466 22.61 -40.37 -2.99
CA LYS A 466 22.87 -41.66 -3.75
C LYS A 466 21.68 -42.03 -4.71
N ARG A 467 21.81 -42.09 -6.06
CA ARG A 467 22.25 -43.17 -7.02
C ARG A 467 21.35 -44.45 -7.05
N VAL A 468 20.89 -45.10 -8.16
CA VAL A 468 20.86 -45.00 -9.66
C VAL A 468 19.74 -45.98 -10.16
N ALA A 469 19.06 -45.71 -11.29
CA ALA A 469 18.58 -46.74 -12.25
C ALA A 469 18.31 -46.14 -13.65
N GLU A 470 18.81 -46.78 -14.71
CA GLU A 470 18.69 -46.41 -16.14
C GLU A 470 17.42 -47.00 -16.81
N ASN A 471 16.78 -46.27 -17.74
CA ASN A 471 16.27 -46.81 -19.03
C ASN A 471 15.60 -45.75 -19.96
N THR A 472 16.15 -45.66 -21.18
CA THR A 472 15.60 -45.49 -22.56
C THR A 472 14.28 -44.71 -22.86
N SER A 473 14.39 -43.83 -23.86
CA SER A 473 13.48 -42.75 -24.33
C SER A 473 12.08 -43.14 -24.82
N GLU A 474 11.06 -42.39 -24.41
CA GLU A 474 9.62 -42.61 -24.70
C GLU A 474 9.07 -41.92 -25.98
N PHE A 475 9.86 -41.13 -26.74
CA PHE A 475 9.34 -40.33 -27.87
C PHE A 475 10.05 -40.60 -29.20
N SER A 476 9.28 -40.72 -30.30
CA SER A 476 9.81 -40.87 -31.67
C SER A 476 10.16 -39.51 -32.31
N GLU A 477 11.03 -39.52 -33.32
CA GLU A 477 11.51 -38.31 -34.00
C GLU A 477 10.38 -37.54 -34.73
N GLU A 478 9.39 -38.26 -35.25
CA GLU A 478 8.21 -37.66 -35.89
C GLU A 478 7.30 -36.97 -34.85
N GLU A 479 7.23 -37.48 -33.62
CA GLU A 479 6.47 -36.88 -32.51
C GLU A 479 7.17 -35.63 -31.95
N LEU A 480 8.50 -35.66 -31.83
CA LEU A 480 9.29 -34.49 -31.41
C LEU A 480 9.24 -33.36 -32.43
N LEU A 481 9.32 -33.68 -33.72
CA LEU A 481 9.15 -32.70 -34.80
C LEU A 481 7.71 -32.17 -34.87
N GLY A 482 6.73 -33.01 -34.59
CA GLY A 482 5.33 -32.62 -34.46
C GLY A 482 5.09 -31.64 -33.31
N ALA A 483 5.68 -31.90 -32.13
CA ALA A 483 5.61 -31.03 -30.96
C ALA A 483 6.34 -29.70 -31.18
N PHE A 484 7.53 -29.72 -31.79
CA PHE A 484 8.27 -28.50 -32.13
C PHE A 484 7.49 -27.59 -33.08
N ARG A 485 6.87 -28.16 -34.12
CA ARG A 485 6.04 -27.40 -35.07
C ARG A 485 4.72 -26.90 -34.48
N PHE A 486 4.23 -27.54 -33.42
CA PHE A 486 3.07 -27.08 -32.67
C PHE A 486 3.42 -25.90 -31.75
N LEU A 487 4.67 -25.86 -31.28
CA LEU A 487 5.24 -24.85 -30.39
C LEU A 487 5.70 -23.57 -31.11
N ASP A 488 6.29 -23.72 -32.30
CA ASP A 488 6.73 -22.63 -33.18
C ASP A 488 5.50 -21.97 -33.85
N LEU A 489 4.87 -21.03 -33.13
CA LEU A 489 3.60 -20.42 -33.50
C LEU A 489 3.78 -19.42 -34.63
N ASP A 490 4.93 -18.74 -34.67
CA ASP A 490 5.27 -17.77 -35.71
C ASP A 490 6.01 -18.38 -36.92
N LYS A 491 6.37 -19.67 -36.86
CA LYS A 491 7.03 -20.47 -37.90
C LYS A 491 8.43 -19.96 -38.24
N ASN A 492 9.11 -19.34 -37.28
CA ASN A 492 10.45 -18.84 -37.47
C ASN A 492 11.54 -19.93 -37.33
N THR A 493 11.15 -21.18 -37.05
CA THR A 493 12.01 -22.37 -36.86
C THR A 493 12.80 -22.42 -35.55
N PHE A 494 12.48 -21.54 -34.60
CA PHE A 494 13.00 -21.46 -33.24
C PHE A 494 11.83 -21.37 -32.24
N ILE A 495 12.09 -21.61 -30.96
CA ILE A 495 11.10 -21.45 -29.89
C ILE A 495 11.59 -20.33 -28.96
N GLY A 496 10.81 -19.26 -28.86
CA GLY A 496 11.08 -18.14 -27.97
C GLY A 496 10.42 -18.27 -26.58
N ALA A 497 10.82 -17.40 -25.65
CA ALA A 497 10.29 -17.34 -24.28
C ALA A 497 8.76 -17.21 -24.20
N ALA A 498 8.18 -16.44 -25.13
CA ALA A 498 6.74 -16.25 -25.18
C ALA A 498 5.99 -17.51 -25.62
N GLU A 499 6.56 -18.30 -26.53
CA GLU A 499 5.95 -19.52 -27.08
C GLU A 499 6.07 -20.69 -26.11
N LEU A 500 7.24 -20.83 -25.49
CA LEU A 500 7.49 -21.79 -24.41
C LEU A 500 6.55 -21.54 -23.21
N ARG A 501 6.38 -20.27 -22.83
CA ARG A 501 5.42 -19.85 -21.78
C ARG A 501 3.98 -20.18 -22.15
N HIS A 502 3.57 -19.91 -23.39
CA HIS A 502 2.19 -20.14 -23.83
C HIS A 502 1.83 -21.64 -23.74
N LEU A 503 2.74 -22.53 -24.12
CA LEU A 503 2.53 -23.97 -24.01
C LEU A 503 2.42 -24.42 -22.55
N LEU A 504 3.30 -23.96 -21.65
CA LEU A 504 3.28 -24.37 -20.24
C LEU A 504 2.00 -23.91 -19.52
N ILE A 505 1.50 -22.72 -19.88
CA ILE A 505 0.19 -22.23 -19.43
C ILE A 505 -0.95 -23.12 -19.96
N CYS A 506 -0.90 -23.51 -21.24
CA CYS A 506 -1.91 -24.39 -21.84
C CYS A 506 -1.91 -25.83 -21.28
N MET A 507 -0.79 -26.30 -20.74
CA MET A 507 -0.68 -27.61 -20.07
C MET A 507 -1.07 -27.56 -18.58
N GLY A 508 -1.44 -26.39 -18.05
CA GLY A 508 -1.93 -26.22 -16.68
C GLY A 508 -0.86 -26.06 -15.61
N GLU A 509 0.38 -25.78 -16.01
CA GLU A 509 1.52 -25.50 -15.12
C GLU A 509 1.64 -23.97 -14.91
N LEU A 510 1.93 -23.54 -13.67
CA LEU A 510 2.19 -22.14 -13.34
C LEU A 510 3.70 -21.91 -13.32
N ILE A 511 4.24 -21.27 -14.36
CA ILE A 511 5.67 -20.94 -14.48
C ILE A 511 5.89 -19.43 -14.51
N THR A 512 6.90 -18.95 -13.78
CA THR A 512 7.26 -17.53 -13.69
C THR A 512 8.19 -17.11 -14.83
N ASP A 513 8.28 -15.80 -15.10
CA ASP A 513 9.10 -15.29 -16.19
C ASP A 513 10.58 -15.67 -16.04
N ALA A 514 11.08 -15.63 -14.81
CA ALA A 514 12.44 -16.02 -14.48
C ALA A 514 12.73 -17.51 -14.72
N GLU A 515 11.72 -18.39 -14.57
CA GLU A 515 11.88 -19.82 -14.80
C GLU A 515 11.90 -20.15 -16.29
N VAL A 516 11.10 -19.44 -17.10
CA VAL A 516 11.12 -19.57 -18.57
C VAL A 516 12.45 -19.07 -19.15
N ASP A 517 12.96 -17.95 -18.65
CA ASP A 517 14.24 -17.39 -19.09
C ASP A 517 15.42 -18.31 -18.71
N GLU A 518 15.37 -18.94 -17.53
CA GLU A 518 16.37 -19.93 -17.11
C GLU A 518 16.31 -21.20 -17.96
N MET A 519 15.11 -21.66 -18.35
CA MET A 519 14.95 -22.82 -19.24
C MET A 519 15.55 -22.56 -20.64
N ILE A 520 15.37 -21.36 -21.19
CA ILE A 520 15.99 -20.98 -22.45
C ILE A 520 17.50 -20.92 -22.30
N ARG A 521 18.00 -20.26 -21.24
CA ARG A 521 19.43 -20.15 -20.97
C ARG A 521 20.15 -21.49 -20.78
N LEU A 522 19.44 -22.52 -20.34
CA LEU A 522 19.99 -23.87 -20.16
C LEU A 522 20.00 -24.69 -21.45
N CYS A 523 19.15 -24.34 -22.43
CA CYS A 523 19.02 -25.07 -23.69
C CYS A 523 19.76 -24.38 -24.86
N ASP A 524 19.89 -23.05 -24.78
CA ASP A 524 20.56 -22.19 -25.75
C ASP A 524 22.09 -22.33 -25.61
N THR A 525 22.66 -23.13 -26.50
CA THR A 525 24.08 -23.49 -26.47
C THR A 525 24.95 -22.52 -27.26
N ASP A 526 24.35 -21.75 -28.18
CA ASP A 526 25.06 -20.80 -29.04
C ASP A 526 24.87 -19.33 -28.63
N GLY A 527 24.00 -19.07 -27.63
CA GLY A 527 23.82 -17.80 -26.95
C GLY A 527 22.97 -16.80 -27.73
N ASP A 528 22.13 -17.27 -28.66
CA ASP A 528 21.29 -16.42 -29.51
C ASP A 528 19.97 -15.98 -28.84
N GLY A 529 19.66 -16.55 -27.67
CA GLY A 529 18.48 -16.26 -26.86
C GLY A 529 17.20 -16.98 -27.30
N GLN A 530 17.29 -17.99 -28.16
CA GLN A 530 16.18 -18.79 -28.67
C GLN A 530 16.53 -20.29 -28.61
N VAL A 531 15.54 -21.18 -28.77
CA VAL A 531 15.77 -22.63 -28.75
C VAL A 531 15.53 -23.22 -30.13
N SER A 532 16.59 -23.73 -30.76
CA SER A 532 16.52 -24.42 -32.05
C SER A 532 15.91 -25.83 -31.92
N PHE A 533 15.54 -26.45 -33.05
CA PHE A 533 15.00 -27.83 -33.05
C PHE A 533 15.98 -28.85 -32.46
N ASP A 534 17.28 -28.69 -32.71
CA ASP A 534 18.30 -29.61 -32.20
C ASP A 534 18.48 -29.47 -30.68
N GLU A 535 18.32 -28.27 -30.14
CA GLU A 535 18.37 -27.99 -28.69
C GLU A 535 17.11 -28.48 -27.98
N PHE A 536 15.94 -28.23 -28.57
CA PHE A 536 14.67 -28.77 -28.10
C PHE A 536 14.67 -30.30 -28.07
N ARG A 537 15.22 -30.93 -29.12
CA ARG A 537 15.37 -32.39 -29.20
C ARG A 537 16.27 -32.94 -28.11
N ARG A 538 17.40 -32.28 -27.82
CA ARG A 538 18.32 -32.69 -26.74
C ARG A 538 17.69 -32.58 -25.36
N MET A 539 16.89 -31.54 -25.13
CA MET A 539 16.13 -31.36 -23.89
C MET A 539 15.06 -32.45 -23.72
N ALA A 540 14.27 -32.72 -24.75
CA ALA A 540 13.10 -33.61 -24.68
C ALA A 540 13.44 -35.11 -24.51
N ILE A 541 14.67 -35.52 -24.84
CA ILE A 541 15.16 -36.90 -24.67
C ILE A 541 16.00 -37.09 -23.39
N HIS A 542 16.17 -36.03 -22.59
CA HIS A 542 16.96 -36.09 -21.35
C HIS A 542 16.11 -36.68 -20.20
N PRO A 543 16.64 -37.63 -19.41
CA PRO A 543 15.86 -38.31 -18.35
C PRO A 543 15.50 -37.42 -17.14
N ASP A 544 16.13 -36.26 -16.99
CA ASP A 544 15.78 -35.24 -15.98
C ASP A 544 16.23 -33.84 -16.46
N PRO A 545 15.42 -33.12 -17.25
CA PRO A 545 15.77 -31.80 -17.81
C PRO A 545 15.77 -30.66 -16.78
N GLY A 546 15.29 -30.90 -15.55
CA GLY A 546 15.32 -29.93 -14.43
C GLY A 546 16.41 -30.19 -13.40
N GLY A 547 17.22 -31.23 -13.58
CA GLY A 547 18.22 -31.67 -12.62
C GLY A 547 19.57 -30.94 -12.72
N PRO A 548 20.31 -30.76 -11.61
CA PRO A 548 21.63 -30.10 -11.61
C PRO A 548 22.73 -30.88 -12.37
N GLU A 549 22.48 -32.13 -12.77
CA GLU A 549 23.39 -32.89 -13.65
C GLU A 549 23.38 -32.41 -15.11
N PHE A 550 22.26 -31.86 -15.62
CA PHE A 550 22.17 -31.31 -16.98
C PHE A 550 23.11 -30.09 -17.15
N ALA A 551 23.15 -29.21 -16.14
CA ALA A 551 24.04 -28.06 -16.11
C ALA A 551 25.54 -28.43 -16.04
N MET A 552 25.88 -29.60 -15.49
CA MET A 552 27.27 -30.08 -15.42
C MET A 552 27.73 -30.82 -16.68
N ALA A 553 26.82 -31.46 -17.42
CA ALA A 553 27.14 -32.13 -18.67
C ALA A 553 27.41 -31.14 -19.82
N ALA A 554 26.66 -30.04 -19.90
CA ALA A 554 26.89 -28.97 -20.88
C ALA A 554 28.24 -28.26 -20.70
N LEU A 555 28.78 -28.26 -19.47
CA LEU A 555 30.09 -27.68 -19.14
C LEU A 555 31.27 -28.63 -19.39
N ALA A 556 31.03 -29.91 -19.71
CA ALA A 556 32.07 -30.93 -19.80
C ALA A 556 32.66 -31.13 -21.22
N GLU A 557 32.06 -30.53 -22.27
CA GLU A 557 32.48 -30.73 -23.67
C GLU A 557 33.16 -29.51 -24.33
N ALA A 558 33.47 -28.44 -23.58
CA ALA A 558 34.26 -27.32 -24.09
C ALA A 558 35.78 -27.56 -23.88
N GLU A 559 36.55 -27.57 -24.97
CA GLU A 559 38.03 -27.67 -24.94
C GLU A 559 38.70 -26.49 -24.21
N PRO A 560 39.91 -26.66 -23.64
CA PRO A 560 40.48 -25.70 -22.70
C PRO A 560 41.23 -24.56 -23.41
N GLU A 561 40.77 -23.32 -23.24
CA GLU A 561 41.62 -22.13 -23.29
C GLU A 561 41.86 -21.59 -21.88
N GLU A 562 43.09 -21.12 -21.63
CA GLU A 562 43.65 -20.92 -20.29
C GLU A 562 42.88 -19.92 -19.39
N PRO A 563 42.85 -20.16 -18.06
CA PRO A 563 42.10 -19.32 -17.14
C PRO A 563 42.83 -18.01 -16.84
N VAL A 564 42.32 -16.91 -17.37
CA VAL A 564 42.50 -15.61 -16.72
C VAL A 564 41.60 -15.58 -15.49
N GLN A 565 42.19 -15.70 -14.31
CA GLN A 565 41.47 -15.53 -13.05
C GLN A 565 40.97 -14.08 -12.94
N SER A 566 39.66 -13.87 -13.11
CA SER A 566 38.96 -12.73 -12.54
C SER A 566 37.90 -13.26 -11.59
N ALA A 567 38.10 -13.03 -10.30
CA ALA A 567 37.07 -13.20 -9.29
C ALA A 567 35.89 -12.28 -9.64
N GLU A 568 34.79 -12.88 -10.09
CA GLU A 568 33.51 -12.20 -10.27
C GLU A 568 32.93 -11.89 -8.88
N GLU A 569 32.80 -10.61 -8.52
CA GLU A 569 31.77 -10.24 -7.56
C GLU A 569 30.42 -10.31 -8.27
N LYS A 570 29.74 -11.45 -8.12
CA LYS A 570 28.36 -11.61 -8.60
C LYS A 570 27.45 -10.73 -7.75
N LEU A 571 26.84 -9.70 -8.38
CA LEU A 571 25.73 -8.95 -7.79
C LEU A 571 24.69 -9.93 -7.22
N THR A 572 24.32 -9.72 -5.97
CA THR A 572 23.28 -10.46 -5.27
C THR A 572 21.93 -10.28 -5.96
N ALA A 573 20.99 -11.21 -5.69
CA ALA A 573 19.61 -11.08 -6.20
C ALA A 573 18.95 -9.77 -5.71
N GLU A 574 19.29 -9.33 -4.50
CA GLU A 574 18.81 -8.08 -3.90
C GLU A 574 19.34 -6.85 -4.66
N GLU A 575 20.62 -6.82 -5.02
CA GLU A 575 21.20 -5.71 -5.81
C GLU A 575 20.62 -5.66 -7.22
N LYS A 576 20.37 -6.82 -7.85
CA LYS A 576 19.70 -6.88 -9.16
C LYS A 576 18.27 -6.35 -9.12
N GLN A 577 17.51 -6.73 -8.09
CA GLN A 577 16.15 -6.24 -7.88
C GLN A 577 16.15 -4.72 -7.63
N TYR A 578 17.07 -4.23 -6.80
CA TYR A 578 17.25 -2.80 -6.54
C TYR A 578 17.53 -1.98 -7.82
N HIS A 579 18.44 -2.46 -8.68
CA HIS A 579 18.71 -1.82 -9.98
C HIS A 579 17.50 -1.83 -10.92
N GLN A 580 16.68 -2.89 -10.89
CA GLN A 580 15.47 -2.98 -11.69
C GLN A 580 14.38 -2.00 -11.22
N GLU A 581 14.20 -1.86 -9.90
CA GLU A 581 13.26 -0.91 -9.29
C GLU A 581 13.62 0.53 -9.65
N ILE A 582 14.91 0.90 -9.54
CA ILE A 582 15.41 2.22 -9.96
C ILE A 582 15.09 2.49 -11.44
N LYS A 583 15.33 1.51 -12.32
CA LYS A 583 15.07 1.67 -13.76
C LYS A 583 13.58 1.89 -14.06
N GLN A 584 12.69 1.20 -13.34
CA GLN A 584 11.25 1.37 -13.46
C GLN A 584 10.80 2.75 -12.96
N GLU A 585 11.30 3.18 -11.80
CA GLU A 585 11.00 4.50 -11.24
C GLU A 585 11.48 5.63 -12.18
N LYS A 586 12.71 5.51 -12.69
CA LYS A 586 13.32 6.45 -13.65
C LYS A 586 12.48 6.59 -14.91
N SER A 587 12.04 5.47 -15.49
CA SER A 587 11.16 5.47 -16.67
C SER A 587 9.79 6.09 -16.39
N LYS A 588 9.20 5.79 -15.22
CA LYS A 588 7.88 6.30 -14.80
C LYS A 588 7.89 7.81 -14.62
N LEU A 589 8.86 8.34 -13.87
CA LEU A 589 8.96 9.78 -13.60
C LEU A 589 9.39 10.55 -14.85
N MET A 590 10.26 9.98 -15.69
CA MET A 590 10.64 10.63 -16.95
C MET A 590 9.46 10.76 -17.91
N ARG A 591 8.61 9.73 -18.01
CA ARG A 591 7.40 9.80 -18.83
C ARG A 591 6.47 10.92 -18.35
N ARG A 592 6.21 11.01 -17.04
CA ARG A 592 5.41 12.10 -16.46
C ARG A 592 6.00 13.46 -16.76
N PHE A 593 7.30 13.62 -16.57
CA PHE A 593 7.99 14.88 -16.87
C PHE A 593 7.82 15.29 -18.34
N VAL A 594 7.93 14.35 -19.28
CA VAL A 594 7.72 14.62 -20.72
C VAL A 594 6.25 14.94 -21.02
N ASP A 595 5.30 14.27 -20.36
CA ASP A 595 3.87 14.54 -20.53
C ASP A 595 3.47 15.94 -20.01
N ASP A 596 4.06 16.36 -18.88
CA ASP A 596 3.82 17.65 -18.24
C ASP A 596 4.44 18.81 -19.01
N THR A 597 5.72 18.66 -19.38
CA THR A 597 6.51 19.74 -19.99
C THR A 597 6.40 19.79 -21.51
N ARG A 598 5.97 18.68 -22.13
CA ARG A 598 5.86 18.48 -23.59
C ARG A 598 7.08 19.02 -24.35
N PRO A 599 8.30 18.58 -24.01
CA PRO A 599 9.51 19.11 -24.59
C PRO A 599 9.59 18.72 -26.06
N SER A 600 10.00 19.65 -26.93
CA SER A 600 10.33 19.35 -28.33
C SER A 600 11.79 18.92 -28.46
N LEU A 601 12.14 18.24 -29.56
CA LEU A 601 13.55 17.92 -29.84
C LEU A 601 14.42 19.19 -29.86
N GLU A 602 13.94 20.28 -30.46
CA GLU A 602 14.61 21.59 -30.49
C GLU A 602 14.85 22.17 -29.08
N MET A 603 13.94 21.91 -28.13
CA MET A 603 14.10 22.33 -26.74
C MET A 603 15.22 21.51 -26.08
N LEU A 604 15.23 20.19 -26.26
CA LEU A 604 16.28 19.32 -25.72
C LEU A 604 17.66 19.66 -26.29
N GLU A 605 17.76 19.96 -27.58
CA GLU A 605 18.99 20.45 -28.24
C GLU A 605 19.46 21.78 -27.64
N ARG A 606 18.53 22.70 -27.36
CA ARG A 606 18.84 23.97 -26.71
C ARG A 606 19.36 23.76 -25.28
N VAL A 607 18.77 22.83 -24.53
CA VAL A 607 19.22 22.46 -23.19
C VAL A 607 20.64 21.89 -23.23
N ALA A 608 20.91 20.93 -24.11
CA ALA A 608 22.25 20.36 -24.31
C ALA A 608 23.28 21.45 -24.63
N LYS A 609 22.93 22.37 -25.53
CA LYS A 609 23.79 23.50 -25.90
C LYS A 609 24.05 24.47 -24.75
N LYS A 610 23.02 24.83 -23.97
CA LYS A 610 23.17 25.69 -22.79
C LYS A 610 24.10 25.05 -21.76
N PHE A 611 23.93 23.76 -21.49
CA PHE A 611 24.78 23.02 -20.55
C PHE A 611 26.25 22.99 -20.97
N ARG A 612 26.54 22.72 -22.25
CA ARG A 612 27.91 22.81 -22.79
C ARG A 612 28.55 24.19 -22.55
N GLN A 613 27.77 25.27 -22.66
CA GLN A 613 28.25 26.63 -22.42
C GLN A 613 28.52 26.93 -20.94
N MET A 614 27.89 26.19 -20.03
CA MET A 614 28.10 26.34 -18.59
C MET A 614 29.43 25.74 -18.12
N GLN A 615 30.08 24.88 -18.92
CA GLN A 615 31.34 24.20 -18.57
C GLN A 615 31.27 23.46 -17.22
N LEU A 616 30.11 22.84 -16.94
CA LEU A 616 29.88 22.04 -15.75
C LEU A 616 29.98 20.56 -16.10
N ASP A 617 30.61 19.78 -15.23
CA ASP A 617 30.68 18.32 -15.39
C ASP A 617 29.39 17.63 -14.93
N THR A 618 28.65 18.25 -14.01
CA THR A 618 27.40 17.73 -13.44
C THR A 618 26.43 18.86 -13.12
N LEU A 619 25.13 18.55 -13.01
CA LEU A 619 24.10 19.51 -12.64
C LEU A 619 23.81 19.51 -11.14
N ASP A 620 23.39 20.67 -10.61
CA ASP A 620 22.55 20.74 -9.42
C ASP A 620 21.06 20.86 -9.78
N PHE A 621 20.18 20.66 -8.79
CA PHE A 621 18.74 20.69 -9.03
C PHE A 621 18.22 22.06 -9.50
N GLN A 622 18.90 23.15 -9.11
CA GLN A 622 18.52 24.50 -9.51
C GLN A 622 18.90 24.77 -10.98
N ASP A 623 20.06 24.26 -11.41
CA ASP A 623 20.49 24.26 -12.80
C ASP A 623 19.51 23.47 -13.67
N PHE A 624 19.08 22.29 -13.20
CA PHE A 624 18.04 21.50 -13.85
C PHE A 624 16.75 22.30 -14.06
N CYS A 625 16.19 22.89 -12.99
CA CYS A 625 14.96 23.67 -13.10
C CYS A 625 15.12 24.85 -14.07
N SER A 626 16.28 25.50 -14.05
CA SER A 626 16.60 26.65 -14.91
C SER A 626 16.79 26.25 -16.37
N LEU A 627 17.40 25.10 -16.64
CA LEU A 627 17.65 24.59 -17.99
C LEU A 627 16.36 24.16 -18.66
N PHE A 628 15.51 23.42 -17.94
CA PHE A 628 14.22 22.93 -18.44
C PHE A 628 13.07 23.93 -18.28
N GLU A 629 13.32 25.08 -17.64
CA GLU A 629 12.34 26.15 -17.43
C GLU A 629 11.10 25.65 -16.68
N VAL A 630 11.31 24.81 -15.65
CA VAL A 630 10.28 24.18 -14.82
C VAL A 630 10.27 24.70 -13.38
N GLU A 631 9.12 24.68 -12.73
CA GLU A 631 9.01 24.97 -11.31
C GLU A 631 9.59 23.83 -10.45
N PRO A 632 10.28 24.13 -9.33
CA PRO A 632 10.84 23.11 -8.48
C PRO A 632 9.73 22.36 -7.71
N THR A 633 9.50 21.09 -8.07
CA THR A 633 8.58 20.17 -7.38
C THR A 633 9.34 18.98 -6.79
N GLY A 634 8.76 18.27 -5.80
CA GLY A 634 9.38 17.05 -5.26
C GLY A 634 9.45 15.91 -6.28
N GLU A 635 8.46 15.80 -7.18
CA GLU A 635 8.51 14.82 -8.27
C GLU A 635 9.70 15.09 -9.21
N TYR A 636 9.96 16.36 -9.56
CA TYR A 636 11.10 16.72 -10.39
C TYR A 636 12.43 16.60 -9.64
N ARG A 637 12.44 16.86 -8.33
CA ARG A 637 13.61 16.61 -7.48
C ARG A 637 13.93 15.12 -7.38
N ARG A 638 12.92 14.26 -7.25
CA ARG A 638 13.10 12.80 -7.26
C ARG A 638 13.56 12.32 -8.63
N LEU A 639 12.96 12.82 -9.71
CA LEU A 639 13.42 12.53 -11.07
C LEU A 639 14.90 12.89 -11.23
N PHE A 640 15.28 14.11 -10.85
CA PHE A 640 16.66 14.60 -10.89
C PHE A 640 17.60 13.71 -10.07
N ALA A 641 17.21 13.35 -8.85
CA ALA A 641 18.01 12.51 -7.97
C ALA A 641 18.31 11.15 -8.59
N LEU A 642 17.41 10.56 -9.40
CA LEU A 642 17.66 9.27 -10.09
C LEU A 642 18.76 9.32 -11.17
N PHE A 643 19.30 10.50 -11.47
CA PHE A 643 20.42 10.70 -12.36
C PHE A 643 21.71 11.11 -11.62
N THR A 644 21.70 11.14 -10.28
CA THR A 644 22.92 11.33 -9.48
C THR A 644 23.58 9.98 -9.15
N PRO A 645 24.90 9.95 -8.85
CA PRO A 645 25.62 8.71 -8.53
C PRO A 645 25.03 7.91 -7.35
N ASP A 646 24.35 8.58 -6.42
CA ASP A 646 23.75 8.00 -5.22
C ASP A 646 22.22 7.84 -5.30
N ASN A 647 21.59 8.21 -6.42
CA ASN A 647 20.15 8.20 -6.65
C ASN A 647 19.33 9.06 -5.65
N GLN A 648 19.96 9.99 -4.93
CA GLN A 648 19.36 10.70 -3.79
C GLN A 648 19.76 12.18 -3.69
N SER A 649 20.95 12.55 -4.19
CA SER A 649 21.47 13.91 -4.05
C SER A 649 20.75 14.96 -4.90
N ASP A 650 20.82 16.20 -4.45
CA ASP A 650 20.39 17.40 -5.20
C ASP A 650 21.50 17.98 -6.09
N SER A 651 22.61 17.26 -6.24
CA SER A 651 23.78 17.66 -7.01
C SER A 651 24.48 16.44 -7.59
N GLY A 652 25.10 16.60 -8.75
CA GLY A 652 25.86 15.53 -9.39
C GLY A 652 25.10 14.81 -10.50
N ALA A 653 23.95 15.32 -10.96
CA ALA A 653 23.16 14.63 -11.96
C ALA A 653 23.80 14.72 -13.35
N ASP A 654 23.76 13.62 -14.11
CA ASP A 654 24.22 13.57 -15.50
C ASP A 654 23.12 14.04 -16.46
N LEU A 655 23.31 15.23 -17.04
CA LEU A 655 22.36 15.79 -18.01
C LEU A 655 22.27 14.94 -19.29
N ARG A 656 23.37 14.35 -19.76
CA ARG A 656 23.38 13.58 -21.01
C ARG A 656 22.48 12.36 -20.86
N GLU A 657 22.60 11.66 -19.74
CA GLU A 657 21.73 10.51 -19.42
C GLU A 657 20.25 10.93 -19.34
N MET A 658 19.97 12.10 -18.77
CA MET A 658 18.62 12.61 -18.62
C MET A 658 17.99 13.06 -19.95
N LEU A 659 18.78 13.67 -20.85
CA LEU A 659 18.33 14.01 -22.21
C LEU A 659 18.06 12.78 -23.05
N LEU A 660 18.88 11.73 -22.92
CA LEU A 660 18.64 10.43 -23.55
C LEU A 660 17.35 9.77 -23.03
N ALA A 661 17.13 9.84 -21.72
CA ALA A 661 15.90 9.31 -21.14
C ALA A 661 14.66 10.09 -21.61
N ALA A 662 14.75 11.42 -21.72
CA ALA A 662 13.63 12.26 -22.17
C ALA A 662 13.28 12.03 -23.65
N VAL A 663 14.27 11.97 -24.55
CA VAL A 663 14.02 11.83 -26.01
C VAL A 663 13.28 10.55 -26.37
N ASN A 664 13.37 9.51 -25.53
CA ASN A 664 12.64 8.26 -25.70
C ASN A 664 11.11 8.42 -25.60
N PHE A 665 10.62 9.44 -24.90
CA PHE A 665 9.20 9.69 -24.70
C PHE A 665 8.67 10.87 -25.53
N VAL A 666 9.54 11.63 -26.21
CA VAL A 666 9.11 12.74 -27.08
C VAL A 666 8.39 12.20 -28.31
N GLY A 667 7.12 12.57 -28.46
CA GLY A 667 6.28 12.20 -29.60
C GLY A 667 6.72 12.89 -30.90
N GLY A 668 6.56 12.20 -32.03
CA GLY A 668 6.81 12.77 -33.36
C GLY A 668 8.29 12.82 -33.78
N VAL A 669 9.20 12.24 -33.00
CA VAL A 669 10.62 12.10 -33.35
C VAL A 669 10.88 10.70 -33.89
N ASP A 670 11.34 10.61 -35.14
CA ASP A 670 11.66 9.33 -35.77
C ASP A 670 13.02 8.76 -35.28
N ARG A 671 13.29 7.50 -35.61
CA ARG A 671 14.54 6.82 -35.17
C ARG A 671 15.80 7.52 -35.69
N VAL A 672 15.76 8.08 -36.89
CA VAL A 672 16.93 8.76 -37.50
C VAL A 672 17.23 10.04 -36.72
N GLN A 673 16.20 10.80 -36.39
CA GLN A 673 16.30 12.01 -35.57
C GLN A 673 16.81 11.71 -34.16
N ARG A 674 16.37 10.61 -33.53
CA ARG A 674 16.89 10.18 -32.22
C ARG A 674 18.37 9.79 -32.29
N VAL A 675 18.77 9.01 -33.30
CA VAL A 675 20.17 8.62 -33.49
C VAL A 675 21.06 9.83 -33.69
N ARG A 676 20.61 10.79 -34.50
CA ARG A 676 21.32 12.05 -34.73
C ARG A 676 21.43 12.87 -33.44
N PHE A 677 20.35 12.99 -32.68
CA PHE A 677 20.37 13.69 -31.40
C PHE A 677 21.33 13.03 -30.40
N CYS A 678 21.34 11.70 -30.30
CA CYS A 678 22.31 10.96 -29.48
C CYS A 678 23.75 11.24 -29.96
N PHE A 679 24.00 11.22 -31.26
CA PHE A 679 25.32 11.53 -31.80
C PHE A 679 25.78 12.94 -31.40
N GLU A 680 24.90 13.94 -31.54
CA GLU A 680 25.19 15.34 -31.20
C GLU A 680 25.36 15.62 -29.68
N ILE A 681 24.88 14.74 -28.80
CA ILE A 681 25.08 14.83 -27.34
C ILE A 681 26.48 14.35 -26.93
N PHE A 682 27.02 13.35 -27.62
CA PHE A 682 28.25 12.66 -27.22
C PHE A 682 29.47 12.94 -28.10
N ASP A 683 29.30 13.55 -29.29
CA ASP A 683 30.37 14.19 -30.06
C ASP A 683 30.74 15.52 -29.37
N ASP A 684 31.57 15.43 -28.33
CA ASP A 684 31.85 16.53 -27.41
C ASP A 684 32.67 17.65 -28.07
N ASP A 685 33.53 17.30 -29.04
CA ASP A 685 34.38 18.25 -29.78
C ASP A 685 33.79 18.68 -31.13
N HIS A 686 32.62 18.16 -31.50
CA HIS A 686 31.93 18.43 -32.77
C HIS A 686 32.80 18.15 -34.00
N ASN A 687 33.71 17.19 -33.90
CA ASN A 687 34.56 16.80 -35.01
C ASN A 687 33.82 15.91 -36.03
N GLY A 688 32.59 15.48 -35.71
CA GLY A 688 31.76 14.63 -36.57
C GLY A 688 32.03 13.13 -36.40
N PHE A 689 32.72 12.74 -35.34
CA PHE A 689 33.09 11.35 -35.03
C PHE A 689 32.95 11.08 -33.53
N ILE A 690 32.51 9.87 -33.19
CA ILE A 690 32.53 9.37 -31.81
C ILE A 690 33.81 8.57 -31.60
N THR A 691 34.56 8.94 -30.57
CA THR A 691 35.78 8.26 -30.11
C THR A 691 35.46 7.07 -29.19
N GLU A 692 36.46 6.24 -28.89
CA GLU A 692 36.30 5.12 -27.94
C GLU A 692 35.83 5.60 -26.56
N ASP A 693 36.40 6.70 -26.06
CA ASP A 693 36.05 7.22 -24.73
C ASP A 693 34.62 7.81 -24.72
N GLU A 694 34.18 8.46 -25.80
CA GLU A 694 32.80 8.94 -25.95
C GLU A 694 31.81 7.78 -26.06
N LEU A 695 32.16 6.71 -26.80
CA LEU A 695 31.35 5.50 -26.86
C LEU A 695 31.26 4.81 -25.49
N VAL A 696 32.34 4.76 -24.72
CA VAL A 696 32.33 4.27 -23.33
C VAL A 696 31.35 5.09 -22.48
N ASN A 697 31.33 6.41 -22.64
CA ASN A 697 30.40 7.28 -21.93
C ASN A 697 28.93 7.05 -22.36
N ILE A 698 28.66 6.79 -23.63
CA ILE A 698 27.33 6.38 -24.12
C ILE A 698 26.88 5.07 -23.45
N LEU A 699 27.78 4.09 -23.37
CA LEU A 699 27.47 2.77 -22.78
C LEU A 699 27.28 2.83 -21.27
N ARG A 700 28.00 3.72 -20.58
CA ARG A 700 27.77 4.03 -19.17
C ARG A 700 26.39 4.63 -18.94
N ALA A 701 25.98 5.57 -19.79
CA ALA A 701 24.67 6.22 -19.70
C ALA A 701 23.49 5.27 -19.97
N ASN A 702 23.68 4.20 -20.76
CA ASN A 702 22.59 3.28 -21.17
C ASN A 702 22.56 1.92 -20.43
N TYR A 703 23.24 1.79 -19.29
CA TYR A 703 23.25 0.60 -18.42
C TYR A 703 23.80 -0.70 -19.05
N LEU A 704 25.08 -0.70 -19.43
CA LEU A 704 25.79 -1.95 -19.75
C LEU A 704 27.22 -1.99 -19.18
N ALA A 705 27.34 -2.36 -17.91
CA ALA A 705 28.38 -3.20 -17.26
C ALA A 705 28.79 -2.68 -15.87
N THR A 706 29.13 -3.60 -14.98
CA THR A 706 29.52 -3.36 -13.58
C THR A 706 31.00 -3.05 -13.39
N SER A 707 31.82 -3.10 -14.45
CA SER A 707 33.23 -2.71 -14.38
C SER A 707 33.69 -1.96 -15.63
N ASP A 708 34.58 -0.98 -15.42
CA ASP A 708 35.16 -0.12 -16.46
C ASP A 708 35.87 -0.92 -17.56
N ASP A 709 36.51 -2.03 -17.20
CA ASP A 709 37.20 -2.90 -18.16
C ASP A 709 36.22 -3.64 -19.09
N GLN A 710 35.03 -3.98 -18.61
CA GLN A 710 34.00 -4.63 -19.42
C GLN A 710 33.29 -3.63 -20.35
N VAL A 711 32.98 -2.43 -19.87
CA VAL A 711 32.42 -1.36 -20.72
C VAL A 711 33.40 -1.04 -21.85
N ARG A 712 34.69 -0.90 -21.53
CA ARG A 712 35.73 -0.60 -22.52
C ARG A 712 35.91 -1.73 -23.54
N LYS A 713 35.95 -2.99 -23.11
CA LYS A 713 35.99 -4.15 -24.05
C LYS A 713 34.77 -4.21 -24.97
N LYS A 714 33.59 -3.86 -24.45
CA LYS A 714 32.35 -3.81 -25.23
C LYS A 714 32.37 -2.66 -26.24
N ALA A 715 32.78 -1.46 -25.82
CA ALA A 715 33.00 -0.32 -26.70
C ALA A 715 33.97 -0.67 -27.84
N GLN A 716 35.13 -1.27 -27.53
CA GLN A 716 36.11 -1.72 -28.52
C GLN A 716 35.54 -2.74 -29.52
N THR A 717 34.70 -3.67 -29.04
CA THR A 717 34.05 -4.66 -29.90
C THR A 717 33.04 -4.01 -30.85
N ILE A 718 32.27 -3.04 -30.36
CA ILE A 718 31.28 -2.29 -31.15
C ILE A 718 32.00 -1.43 -32.19
N LEU A 719 33.06 -0.71 -31.80
CA LEU A 719 33.91 0.06 -32.72
C LEU A 719 34.41 -0.83 -33.85
N ARG A 720 35.01 -1.98 -33.53
CA ARG A 720 35.54 -2.91 -34.54
C ARG A 720 34.49 -3.46 -35.52
N GLN A 721 33.22 -3.52 -35.11
CA GLN A 721 32.12 -4.01 -35.95
C GLN A 721 31.39 -2.92 -36.73
N ALA A 722 31.72 -1.66 -36.44
CA ALA A 722 31.05 -0.48 -36.95
C ALA A 722 31.94 0.39 -37.84
N ASP A 723 33.23 0.40 -37.53
CA ASP A 723 34.31 1.05 -38.27
C ASP A 723 34.53 0.28 -39.58
N ASP A 724 33.68 0.58 -40.57
CA ASP A 724 33.66 -0.07 -41.87
C ASP A 724 34.82 0.43 -42.75
N ASP A 725 35.34 1.64 -42.48
CA ASP A 725 36.43 2.27 -43.22
C ASP A 725 37.82 2.16 -42.57
N GLY A 726 37.89 1.69 -41.32
CA GLY A 726 39.10 1.36 -40.58
C GLY A 726 39.83 2.56 -39.97
N ASP A 727 39.14 3.69 -39.77
CA ASP A 727 39.73 4.93 -39.25
C ASP A 727 39.85 4.97 -37.71
N GLY A 728 39.31 3.97 -37.02
CA GLY A 728 39.34 3.83 -35.57
C GLY A 728 38.38 4.77 -34.83
N ARG A 729 37.43 5.39 -35.53
CA ARG A 729 36.38 6.27 -35.00
C ARG A 729 35.02 5.83 -35.56
N VAL A 730 33.94 6.51 -35.15
CA VAL A 730 32.60 6.21 -35.65
C VAL A 730 31.98 7.48 -36.21
N SER A 731 31.80 7.53 -37.52
CA SER A 731 31.05 8.57 -38.21
C SER A 731 29.54 8.48 -37.94
N LEU A 732 28.78 9.53 -38.27
CA LEU A 732 27.32 9.53 -38.10
C LEU A 732 26.64 8.38 -38.88
N ASP A 733 27.14 8.04 -40.06
CA ASP A 733 26.59 6.97 -40.90
C ASP A 733 26.87 5.59 -40.29
N GLU A 734 28.07 5.38 -39.74
CA GLU A 734 28.44 4.16 -39.01
C GLU A 734 27.69 4.05 -37.68
N PHE A 735 27.50 5.16 -36.96
CA PHE A 735 26.69 5.20 -35.75
C PHE A 735 25.22 4.85 -36.06
N HIS A 736 24.71 5.29 -37.21
CA HIS A 736 23.40 4.88 -37.69
C HIS A 736 23.34 3.38 -38.01
N ALA A 737 24.40 2.79 -38.58
CA ALA A 737 24.49 1.35 -38.80
C ALA A 737 24.54 0.56 -37.48
N ILE A 738 25.32 1.01 -36.49
CA ILE A 738 25.36 0.47 -35.12
C ILE A 738 23.97 0.48 -34.51
N SER A 739 23.25 1.60 -34.61
CA SER A 739 21.92 1.73 -34.01
C SER A 739 20.93 0.69 -34.54
N ARG A 740 21.11 0.18 -35.77
CA ARG A 740 20.30 -0.88 -36.39
C ARG A 740 20.72 -2.27 -35.93
N LYS A 741 22.03 -2.53 -35.86
CA LYS A 741 22.60 -3.80 -35.41
C LYS A 741 22.40 -4.03 -33.90
N PHE A 742 22.46 -2.94 -33.12
CA PHE A 742 22.34 -2.95 -31.66
C PHE A 742 21.29 -1.93 -31.18
N PRO A 743 19.98 -2.19 -31.43
CA PRO A 743 18.91 -1.25 -31.07
C PRO A 743 18.89 -0.90 -29.58
N ASN A 744 19.13 -1.91 -28.73
CA ASN A 744 19.10 -1.79 -27.27
C ASN A 744 20.32 -1.06 -26.68
N LEU A 745 21.32 -0.75 -27.49
CA LEU A 745 22.55 -0.06 -27.07
C LEU A 745 22.35 1.44 -26.87
N LEU A 746 21.50 2.02 -27.72
CA LEU A 746 21.18 3.43 -27.74
C LEU A 746 19.76 3.69 -27.23
N PHE A 747 18.85 2.73 -27.45
CA PHE A 747 17.45 2.82 -27.11
C PHE A 747 17.00 1.51 -26.45
N PRO A 748 17.11 1.36 -25.12
CA PRO A 748 16.60 0.18 -24.45
C PRO A 748 15.10 -0.01 -24.76
N PRO A 749 14.61 -1.25 -24.88
CA PRO A 749 13.21 -1.51 -25.16
C PRO A 749 12.39 -1.01 -23.96
N HIS A 750 11.65 0.07 -24.16
CA HIS A 750 10.65 0.52 -23.22
C HIS A 750 9.33 -0.12 -23.61
N ASP A 751 8.66 -0.71 -22.61
CA ASP A 751 7.36 -1.35 -22.75
C ASP A 751 6.35 -0.30 -23.27
N THR A 752 6.16 -0.28 -24.58
CA THR A 752 5.12 0.51 -25.23
C THR A 752 3.82 -0.23 -24.99
N GLY A 753 3.12 0.10 -23.91
CA GLY A 753 1.70 -0.19 -23.71
C GLY A 753 0.81 0.56 -24.73
N GLY A 754 1.15 0.46 -26.01
CA GLY A 754 0.52 1.11 -27.14
C GLY A 754 -0.23 0.08 -27.98
N ASN A 755 -1.54 0.05 -27.75
CA ASN A 755 -2.61 -0.48 -28.60
C ASN A 755 -2.17 -0.92 -30.02
N LYS A 756 -1.97 -2.23 -30.22
CA LYS A 756 -1.93 -2.85 -31.56
C LYS A 756 -3.33 -2.80 -32.16
N ASN A 757 -3.75 -1.63 -32.66
CA ASN A 757 -4.89 -1.46 -33.56
C ASN A 757 -4.91 -0.04 -34.15
N ASN A 758 -4.16 0.16 -35.24
CA ASN A 758 -4.67 0.82 -36.45
C ASN A 758 -3.71 0.56 -37.63
N PRO A 759 -4.22 0.50 -38.87
CA PRO A 759 -3.72 -0.32 -39.98
C PRO A 759 -2.39 0.13 -40.60
#